data_AF-A0A5B9MPN5-F1
#
_entry.id   AF-A0A5B9MPN5-F1
#
_cell.length_a   1.000
_cell.length_b   1.000
_cell.length_c   1.000
_cell.angle_alpha   90.00
_cell.angle_beta   90.00
_cell.angle_gamma   90.00
#
_symmetry.space_group_name_H-M   'P 1'
#
loop_
_entity.id
_entity.type
_entity.pdbx_description
1 polymer ?
#
loop_
_entity_poly.entity_id
_entity_poly.type
_entity_poly.pdbx_seq_one_letter_code
_entity_poly.pdbx_strand_id
1 'polypeptide(L)'
;MLNNANDATSAPRRWQALSMVAIVFTVLFVATDRCIAEQRTIRLSVVDADTGEPVAARLYLQSSAEKPFYFQSDDASGSAVRYEKQNWINKRSVEYHTTVSAHRCSAAVPEGEYQLTVQRGKTYFPHTQTLTVGANDVELTVRLKRWADPQSRGWYSGDTHLHRTIQDLENVILAEDLNVALPLTNWVTIADRAPRAGDKNLSDIPDGLVTVDQTHVIWPRNTEYEIFTVAEQRHTLGALFVLGHRNALQLGVPPWRPVVQSVRSTDPGALFDMDKLDWPFAMVLPTIAPDALYELSNNHVWRTEFAFRNWNTPAPAYMQPPYGAGQGGHRQWIDYTLGMYYTLLNCGFRMPPSAGTANGVHPVPAGFGRVYVHQEDGFEFDDWLRGLRAGRSFVTTGPMLYATADEHDPGHVFRLSAPEAIPLAVDVLSEKRLSYGELLINGRPEVLLRPQNQRTAEGAFRSAFSLDVLPDRSGWFAVRFWQPHDDGQSRFVHSAPWYVEIGEEPVRPLAREKRYLVSRLENEMRRSQGIVPAAAMQEYERALAYYQSLDVFDDSADVAAAARPSAGETLKRWLDNMINDHRFDVDEVRLATGLSSAEAAEAIAQRADSAGSTGFRILPYPGGRHPRIGFLDGAIRPQRETKVSVFPPWDEGGYVVVDVPEAVFSNLGLTYLAHEHIPTIWTEQGIDLPRLEWSVDEDTLHVERKLPGGIVIESHVTEQSGAAAMQLKLTNGTKEKLTGLRVQVCVMLKGAIGFNSQEKLPSVTAPPFVAVRAANSNRWIITAWQPNHRVWTNPPVPCIHSDPIFPDCAPGQTVTVNGGLWFYEGDDIQSELDRLADQP
;
A
#
# COMPACT_ATOMS: atom_id res chain seq x y z
N MET A 1 7.83 42.94 2.47
CA MET A 1 8.88 43.89 2.05
C MET A 1 9.20 43.63 0.59
N LEU A 2 9.40 44.71 -0.19
CA LEU A 2 9.84 44.81 -1.60
C LEU A 2 8.75 44.47 -2.65
N ASN A 3 7.99 45.44 -3.18
CA ASN A 3 8.27 46.44 -4.24
C ASN A 3 8.65 45.84 -5.61
N ASN A 4 7.79 45.99 -6.61
CA ASN A 4 7.94 47.06 -7.61
C ASN A 4 6.74 47.17 -8.56
N ALA A 5 6.38 48.42 -8.83
CA ALA A 5 5.34 48.90 -9.73
C ALA A 5 5.84 49.04 -11.17
N ASN A 6 4.92 49.04 -12.14
CA ASN A 6 4.71 50.21 -13.01
C ASN A 6 3.49 50.05 -13.95
N ASP A 7 2.67 51.10 -13.92
CA ASP A 7 1.58 51.46 -14.81
C ASP A 7 2.02 51.69 -16.27
N ALA A 8 1.11 51.53 -17.24
CA ALA A 8 0.43 52.69 -17.84
C ALA A 8 -0.34 52.37 -19.15
N THR A 9 -1.48 53.04 -19.22
CA THR A 9 -2.58 53.09 -20.19
C THR A 9 -2.29 53.68 -21.58
N SER A 10 -3.19 53.38 -22.54
CA SER A 10 -3.93 54.31 -23.44
C SER A 10 -3.78 54.13 -24.97
N ALA A 11 -4.93 54.11 -25.65
CA ALA A 11 -5.15 54.14 -27.10
C ALA A 11 -5.33 55.60 -27.61
N PRO A 12 -5.89 55.93 -28.80
CA PRO A 12 -5.82 55.38 -30.18
C PRO A 12 -5.49 56.48 -31.23
N ARG A 13 -5.31 56.16 -32.54
CA ARG A 13 -5.83 56.99 -33.68
C ARG A 13 -5.59 56.40 -35.08
N ARG A 14 -6.61 56.58 -35.92
CA ARG A 14 -6.72 56.30 -37.37
C ARG A 14 -5.98 57.35 -38.23
N TRP A 15 -5.58 57.01 -39.47
CA TRP A 15 -6.09 57.56 -40.76
C TRP A 15 -5.13 57.28 -41.95
N GLN A 16 -5.68 56.64 -42.99
CA GLN A 16 -5.56 56.86 -44.45
C GLN A 16 -4.23 56.76 -45.25
N ALA A 17 -4.29 55.81 -46.20
CA ALA A 17 -4.17 55.96 -47.67
C ALA A 17 -2.81 55.99 -48.39
N LEU A 18 -2.66 54.94 -49.22
CA LEU A 18 -2.13 54.89 -50.59
C LEU A 18 -0.66 55.29 -50.89
N SER A 19 0.11 54.29 -51.35
CA SER A 19 0.93 54.39 -52.56
C SER A 19 1.29 52.99 -53.07
N MET A 20 1.17 52.84 -54.38
CA MET A 20 1.24 51.60 -55.17
C MET A 20 2.65 51.47 -55.76
N VAL A 21 3.39 50.37 -55.52
CA VAL A 21 4.46 49.90 -56.42
C VAL A 21 4.45 48.36 -56.42
N ALA A 22 4.30 47.80 -57.61
CA ALA A 22 4.28 46.38 -57.88
C ALA A 22 5.70 45.78 -57.83
N ILE A 23 5.85 44.65 -57.13
CA ILE A 23 6.96 43.72 -57.32
C ILE A 23 6.34 42.34 -57.55
N VAL A 24 6.73 41.76 -58.69
CA VAL A 24 6.36 40.43 -59.18
C VAL A 24 6.75 39.38 -58.15
N PHE A 25 5.77 38.68 -57.57
CA PHE A 25 6.00 37.44 -56.84
C PHE A 25 5.72 36.25 -57.77
N THR A 26 6.79 35.55 -58.13
CA THR A 26 6.73 34.19 -58.66
C THR A 26 6.07 33.30 -57.61
N VAL A 27 4.81 32.92 -57.84
CA VAL A 27 4.12 31.91 -57.03
C VAL A 27 4.73 30.55 -57.39
N LEU A 28 5.69 30.10 -56.58
CA LEU A 28 5.96 28.67 -56.48
C LEU A 28 4.75 28.04 -55.78
N PHE A 29 3.86 27.44 -56.57
CA PHE A 29 2.94 26.42 -56.07
C PHE A 29 3.79 25.23 -55.59
N VAL A 30 4.17 25.22 -54.31
CA VAL A 30 4.48 23.96 -53.63
C VAL A 30 3.12 23.31 -53.40
N ALA A 31 2.72 22.46 -54.34
CA ALA A 31 1.70 21.46 -54.10
C ALA A 31 2.19 20.61 -52.92
N THR A 32 1.66 20.87 -51.72
CA THR A 32 1.75 19.91 -50.64
C THR A 32 0.73 18.84 -50.96
N ASP A 33 1.19 17.83 -51.71
CA ASP A 33 0.49 16.55 -51.80
C ASP A 33 0.38 16.00 -50.37
N ARG A 34 -0.74 16.31 -49.69
CA ARG A 34 -1.21 15.47 -48.61
C ARG A 34 -1.66 14.17 -49.27
N CYS A 35 -0.72 13.25 -49.44
CA CYS A 35 -1.03 11.86 -49.68
C CYS A 35 -1.97 11.42 -48.55
N ILE A 36 -3.28 11.30 -48.84
CA ILE A 36 -4.23 10.69 -47.93
C ILE A 36 -3.82 9.22 -47.90
N ALA A 37 -3.10 8.82 -46.85
CA ALA A 37 -2.78 7.42 -46.63
C ALA A 37 -4.10 6.64 -46.63
N GLU A 38 -4.22 5.66 -47.54
CA GLU A 38 -5.42 4.84 -47.67
C GLU A 38 -5.66 4.12 -46.34
N GLN A 39 -6.83 4.34 -45.73
CA GLN A 39 -7.17 3.68 -44.48
C GLN A 39 -7.56 2.22 -44.74
N ARG A 40 -6.99 1.31 -43.96
CA ARG A 40 -7.30 -0.13 -43.93
C ARG A 40 -8.15 -0.43 -42.70
N THR A 41 -8.89 -1.53 -42.75
CA THR A 41 -9.77 -1.94 -41.66
C THR A 41 -9.20 -3.14 -40.93
N ILE A 42 -9.08 -3.05 -39.61
CA ILE A 42 -8.93 -4.22 -38.74
C ILE A 42 -10.34 -4.59 -38.25
N ARG A 43 -10.82 -5.79 -38.60
CA ARG A 43 -12.08 -6.37 -38.10
C ARG A 43 -11.77 -7.41 -37.03
N LEU A 44 -12.48 -7.34 -35.91
CA LEU A 44 -12.23 -8.17 -34.73
C LEU A 44 -13.53 -8.76 -34.20
N SER A 45 -13.50 -10.07 -33.94
CA SER A 45 -14.45 -10.76 -33.08
C SER A 45 -13.72 -11.28 -31.84
N VAL A 46 -14.35 -11.20 -30.67
CA VAL A 46 -13.81 -11.72 -29.41
C VAL A 46 -14.73 -12.81 -28.91
N VAL A 47 -14.16 -13.97 -28.61
CA VAL A 47 -14.91 -15.14 -28.11
C VAL A 47 -14.26 -15.69 -26.85
N ASP A 48 -15.08 -16.32 -26.00
CA ASP A 48 -14.59 -17.13 -24.91
C ASP A 48 -13.91 -18.40 -25.47
N ALA A 49 -12.73 -18.74 -24.94
CA ALA A 49 -11.91 -19.82 -25.48
C ALA A 49 -12.52 -21.21 -25.27
N ASP A 50 -13.28 -21.40 -24.19
CA ASP A 50 -13.79 -22.70 -23.77
C ASP A 50 -15.18 -22.97 -24.37
N THR A 51 -16.04 -21.96 -24.40
CA THR A 51 -17.41 -22.07 -24.94
C THR A 51 -17.51 -21.71 -26.41
N GLY A 52 -16.60 -20.87 -26.93
CA GLY A 52 -16.66 -20.34 -28.29
C GLY A 52 -17.69 -19.22 -28.49
N GLU A 53 -18.43 -18.85 -27.45
CA GLU A 53 -19.45 -17.80 -27.49
C GLU A 53 -18.81 -16.41 -27.62
N PRO A 54 -19.42 -15.48 -28.39
CA PRO A 54 -18.96 -14.10 -28.46
C PRO A 54 -19.03 -13.40 -27.10
N VAL A 55 -18.02 -12.60 -26.76
CA VAL A 55 -17.94 -11.89 -25.47
C VAL A 55 -17.58 -10.42 -25.64
N ALA A 56 -18.15 -9.57 -24.78
CA ALA A 56 -17.76 -8.17 -24.67
C ALA A 56 -16.32 -8.06 -24.11
N ALA A 57 -15.60 -7.02 -24.53
CA ALA A 57 -14.18 -6.85 -24.20
C ALA A 57 -13.72 -5.39 -24.22
N ARG A 58 -12.64 -5.09 -23.48
CA ARG A 58 -11.85 -3.87 -23.56
C ARG A 58 -10.67 -4.05 -24.52
N LEU A 59 -10.53 -3.10 -25.45
CA LEU A 59 -9.57 -3.14 -26.56
C LEU A 59 -8.61 -1.95 -26.51
N TYR A 60 -7.31 -2.25 -26.57
CA TYR A 60 -6.25 -1.29 -26.81
C TYR A 60 -5.66 -1.55 -28.19
N LEU A 61 -5.58 -0.51 -29.02
CA LEU A 61 -4.88 -0.57 -30.31
C LEU A 61 -3.96 0.62 -30.41
N GLN A 62 -2.66 0.36 -30.51
CA GLN A 62 -1.64 1.40 -30.55
C GLN A 62 -0.69 1.14 -31.73
N SER A 63 -0.25 2.17 -32.44
CA SER A 63 0.84 2.00 -33.42
C SER A 63 2.19 1.82 -32.73
N SER A 64 3.23 1.49 -33.50
CA SER A 64 4.63 1.48 -33.03
C SER A 64 5.13 2.83 -32.48
N ALA A 65 4.45 3.93 -32.80
CA ALA A 65 4.69 5.26 -32.23
C ALA A 65 3.76 5.58 -31.03
N GLU A 66 3.15 4.56 -30.41
CA GLU A 66 2.23 4.64 -29.28
C GLU A 66 0.95 5.47 -29.51
N LYS A 67 0.62 5.78 -30.77
CA LYS A 67 -0.60 6.50 -31.10
C LYS A 67 -1.82 5.57 -30.94
N PRO A 68 -2.85 5.94 -30.14
CA PRO A 68 -4.04 5.11 -29.96
C PRO A 68 -4.98 5.16 -31.17
N PHE A 69 -5.65 4.04 -31.43
CA PHE A 69 -6.74 3.87 -32.38
C PHE A 69 -7.92 3.20 -31.67
N TYR A 70 -9.13 3.44 -32.16
CA TYR A 70 -10.36 3.08 -31.48
C TYR A 70 -11.26 2.25 -32.39
N PHE A 71 -12.02 1.34 -31.78
CA PHE A 71 -12.95 0.47 -32.49
C PHE A 71 -14.35 1.08 -32.51
N GLN A 72 -15.13 0.67 -33.50
CA GLN A 72 -16.57 0.89 -33.62
C GLN A 72 -17.26 -0.46 -33.79
N SER A 73 -18.53 -0.57 -33.39
CA SER A 73 -19.27 -1.80 -33.68
C SER A 73 -19.67 -1.85 -35.14
N ASP A 74 -19.56 -3.03 -35.75
CA ASP A 74 -20.03 -3.27 -37.12
C ASP A 74 -21.54 -3.58 -37.15
N ASP A 75 -22.15 -3.83 -35.98
CA ASP A 75 -23.54 -4.25 -35.82
C ASP A 75 -24.38 -3.12 -35.23
N ALA A 76 -25.59 -2.91 -35.77
CA ALA A 76 -26.50 -1.87 -35.29
C ALA A 76 -27.05 -2.13 -33.88
N SER A 77 -27.09 -3.39 -33.45
CA SER A 77 -27.41 -3.80 -32.08
C SER A 77 -26.20 -3.88 -31.17
N GLY A 78 -25.00 -3.72 -31.73
CA GLY A 78 -23.76 -3.65 -30.99
C GLY A 78 -23.40 -2.23 -30.54
N SER A 79 -22.49 -2.16 -29.58
CA SER A 79 -22.01 -0.90 -29.02
C SER A 79 -20.49 -0.92 -28.85
N ALA A 80 -19.89 0.26 -28.97
CA ALA A 80 -18.48 0.53 -28.76
C ALA A 80 -18.34 1.87 -28.05
N VAL A 81 -17.68 1.88 -26.89
CA VAL A 81 -17.55 3.06 -26.05
C VAL A 81 -16.08 3.44 -25.93
N ARG A 82 -15.73 4.61 -26.47
CA ARG A 82 -14.38 5.18 -26.41
C ARG A 82 -14.10 5.73 -25.02
N TYR A 83 -12.96 5.36 -24.45
CA TYR A 83 -12.44 5.91 -23.22
C TYR A 83 -11.09 6.57 -23.46
N GLU A 84 -10.96 7.85 -23.14
CA GLU A 84 -9.73 8.61 -23.34
C GLU A 84 -9.51 9.55 -22.16
N LYS A 85 -8.74 9.09 -21.17
CA LYS A 85 -8.42 9.88 -19.98
C LYS A 85 -6.92 9.99 -19.77
N GLN A 86 -6.49 11.22 -19.50
CA GLN A 86 -5.13 11.58 -19.15
C GLN A 86 -5.16 12.39 -17.87
N ASN A 87 -4.33 12.06 -16.89
CA ASN A 87 -4.25 12.83 -15.67
C ASN A 87 -3.71 14.25 -15.94
N TRP A 88 -4.19 15.25 -15.21
CA TRP A 88 -3.78 16.64 -15.39
C TRP A 88 -2.43 16.98 -14.74
N ILE A 89 -2.03 16.24 -13.70
CA ILE A 89 -0.76 16.41 -12.96
C ILE A 89 0.34 15.58 -13.64
N ASN A 90 0.13 14.27 -13.81
CA ASN A 90 1.09 13.40 -14.50
C ASN A 90 0.58 13.07 -15.90
N LYS A 91 1.10 13.76 -16.92
CA LYS A 91 0.68 13.58 -18.32
C LYS A 91 1.05 12.22 -18.92
N ARG A 92 1.93 11.45 -18.28
CA ARG A 92 2.23 10.06 -18.68
C ARG A 92 1.21 9.05 -18.14
N SER A 93 0.37 9.46 -17.18
CA SER A 93 -0.72 8.66 -16.68
C SER A 93 -1.91 8.75 -17.64
N VAL A 94 -2.00 7.79 -18.56
CA VAL A 94 -3.00 7.73 -19.64
C VAL A 94 -3.71 6.38 -19.67
N GLU A 95 -5.00 6.41 -20.01
CA GLU A 95 -5.82 5.23 -20.18
C GLU A 95 -6.74 5.44 -21.39
N TYR A 96 -6.34 4.86 -22.52
CA TYR A 96 -6.95 5.03 -23.85
C TYR A 96 -7.37 3.67 -24.40
N HIS A 97 -8.68 3.42 -24.48
CA HIS A 97 -9.22 2.15 -24.97
C HIS A 97 -10.62 2.31 -25.58
N THR A 98 -11.13 1.22 -26.13
CA THR A 98 -12.54 1.07 -26.47
C THR A 98 -13.10 -0.15 -25.75
N THR A 99 -14.23 -0.05 -25.05
CA THR A 99 -15.01 -1.23 -24.66
C THR A 99 -16.01 -1.56 -25.76
N VAL A 100 -16.15 -2.82 -26.13
CA VAL A 100 -17.06 -3.28 -27.18
C VAL A 100 -17.98 -4.37 -26.65
N SER A 101 -19.21 -4.37 -27.14
CA SER A 101 -20.17 -5.47 -26.92
C SER A 101 -19.68 -6.76 -27.61
N ALA A 102 -20.37 -7.88 -27.39
CA ALA A 102 -20.02 -9.18 -27.96
C ALA A 102 -20.10 -9.27 -29.50
N HIS A 103 -20.53 -8.20 -30.18
CA HIS A 103 -20.63 -8.13 -31.63
C HIS A 103 -19.26 -7.89 -32.30
N ARG A 104 -19.18 -8.15 -33.61
CA ARG A 104 -18.01 -7.80 -34.41
C ARG A 104 -17.77 -6.28 -34.36
N CYS A 105 -16.51 -5.89 -34.33
CA CYS A 105 -16.10 -4.49 -34.31
C CYS A 105 -14.96 -4.25 -35.30
N SER A 106 -14.75 -2.98 -35.68
CA SER A 106 -13.68 -2.61 -36.58
C SER A 106 -13.01 -1.28 -36.23
N ALA A 107 -11.76 -1.12 -36.64
CA ALA A 107 -10.98 0.11 -36.51
C ALA A 107 -10.33 0.44 -37.86
N ALA A 108 -10.47 1.69 -38.30
CA ALA A 108 -9.78 2.22 -39.48
C ALA A 108 -8.38 2.71 -39.09
N VAL A 109 -7.36 2.18 -39.75
CA VAL A 109 -5.95 2.44 -39.45
C VAL A 109 -5.13 2.59 -40.73
N PRO A 110 -4.08 3.43 -40.76
CA PRO A 110 -3.10 3.41 -41.85
C PRO A 110 -2.34 2.10 -41.96
N GLU A 111 -1.63 1.87 -43.07
CA GLU A 111 -0.63 0.80 -43.16
C GLU A 111 0.47 1.01 -42.10
N GLY A 112 0.91 -0.06 -41.45
CA GLY A 112 1.91 0.00 -40.38
C GLY A 112 1.83 -1.15 -39.39
N GLU A 113 2.64 -1.04 -38.34
CA GLU A 113 2.67 -2.01 -37.23
C GLU A 113 1.89 -1.49 -36.02
N TYR A 114 1.13 -2.40 -35.42
CA TYR A 114 0.23 -2.12 -34.31
C TYR A 114 0.36 -3.16 -33.21
N GLN A 115 0.20 -2.73 -31.96
CA GLN A 115 -0.02 -3.59 -30.81
C GLN A 115 -1.51 -3.62 -30.47
N LEU A 116 -2.14 -4.79 -30.58
CA LEU A 116 -3.49 -5.04 -30.09
C LEU A 116 -3.41 -5.72 -28.72
N THR A 117 -4.12 -5.19 -27.72
CA THR A 117 -4.40 -5.88 -26.46
C THR A 117 -5.90 -5.98 -26.23
N VAL A 118 -6.40 -7.19 -25.97
CA VAL A 118 -7.82 -7.51 -25.74
C VAL A 118 -7.96 -8.08 -24.33
N GLN A 119 -8.90 -7.55 -23.55
CA GLN A 119 -9.12 -7.93 -22.15
C GLN A 119 -10.62 -8.04 -21.87
N ARG A 120 -11.00 -8.94 -20.95
CA ARG A 120 -12.36 -9.02 -20.40
C ARG A 120 -12.25 -9.04 -18.88
N GLY A 121 -12.51 -7.89 -18.26
CA GLY A 121 -12.41 -7.73 -16.80
C GLY A 121 -11.07 -8.20 -16.23
N LYS A 122 -11.15 -8.90 -15.09
CA LYS A 122 -9.98 -9.45 -14.38
C LYS A 122 -9.95 -10.97 -14.32
N THR A 123 -10.98 -11.65 -14.80
CA THR A 123 -11.13 -13.11 -14.70
C THR A 123 -10.58 -13.85 -15.91
N TYR A 124 -10.17 -13.12 -16.95
CA TYR A 124 -9.57 -13.63 -18.19
C TYR A 124 -8.11 -13.23 -18.34
N PHE A 125 -7.32 -14.07 -19.00
CA PHE A 125 -5.97 -13.69 -19.39
C PHE A 125 -6.04 -12.64 -20.49
N PRO A 126 -5.25 -11.56 -20.41
CA PRO A 126 -5.17 -10.59 -21.50
C PRO A 126 -4.52 -11.24 -22.72
N HIS A 127 -5.06 -10.97 -23.91
CA HIS A 127 -4.44 -11.34 -25.18
C HIS A 127 -3.72 -10.14 -25.78
N THR A 128 -2.42 -10.25 -26.03
CA THR A 128 -1.62 -9.20 -26.67
C THR A 128 -0.93 -9.77 -27.91
N GLN A 129 -1.09 -9.11 -29.06
CA GLN A 129 -0.45 -9.51 -30.31
C GLN A 129 -0.04 -8.31 -31.16
N THR A 130 1.10 -8.43 -31.84
CA THR A 130 1.55 -7.45 -32.84
C THR A 130 0.90 -7.77 -34.18
N LEU A 131 0.41 -6.74 -34.86
CA LEU A 131 -0.28 -6.81 -36.15
C LEU A 131 0.45 -5.94 -37.17
N THR A 132 0.69 -6.48 -38.36
CA THR A 132 1.18 -5.69 -39.50
C THR A 132 0.03 -5.50 -40.48
N VAL A 133 -0.39 -4.25 -40.68
CA VAL A 133 -1.42 -3.87 -41.64
C VAL A 133 -0.72 -3.40 -42.92
N GLY A 134 -0.80 -4.21 -43.97
CA GLY A 134 -0.31 -3.88 -45.31
C GLY A 134 -1.43 -3.37 -46.21
N ALA A 135 -1.39 -3.72 -47.50
CA ALA A 135 -2.36 -3.25 -48.49
C ALA A 135 -3.79 -3.82 -48.36
N ASN A 136 -4.02 -4.79 -47.46
CA ASN A 136 -5.30 -5.47 -47.29
C ASN A 136 -5.88 -5.24 -45.89
N ASP A 137 -7.20 -5.29 -45.77
CA ASP A 137 -7.90 -5.38 -44.50
C ASP A 137 -7.45 -6.62 -43.71
N VAL A 138 -7.51 -6.53 -42.39
CA VAL A 138 -7.14 -7.61 -41.46
C VAL A 138 -8.39 -8.09 -40.74
N GLU A 139 -8.65 -9.40 -40.73
CA GLU A 139 -9.76 -10.02 -40.00
C GLU A 139 -9.23 -10.99 -38.95
N LEU A 140 -9.68 -10.83 -37.70
CA LEU A 140 -9.14 -11.53 -36.53
C LEU A 140 -10.27 -12.05 -35.64
N THR A 141 -10.08 -13.25 -35.10
CA THR A 141 -10.85 -13.75 -33.96
C THR A 141 -9.90 -13.96 -32.80
N VAL A 142 -10.11 -13.23 -31.71
CA VAL A 142 -9.33 -13.38 -30.47
C VAL A 142 -10.12 -14.26 -29.51
N ARG A 143 -9.45 -15.28 -28.96
CA ARG A 143 -10.01 -16.22 -27.98
C ARG A 143 -9.47 -15.87 -26.60
N LEU A 144 -10.32 -15.43 -25.69
CA LEU A 144 -9.94 -15.12 -24.31
C LEU A 144 -10.17 -16.33 -23.41
N LYS A 145 -9.13 -16.74 -22.68
CA LYS A 145 -9.21 -17.86 -21.72
C LYS A 145 -9.49 -17.34 -20.31
N ARG A 146 -10.53 -17.86 -19.67
CA ARG A 146 -10.85 -17.58 -18.26
C ARG A 146 -9.84 -18.30 -17.35
N TRP A 147 -9.45 -17.66 -16.26
CA TRP A 147 -8.52 -18.21 -15.27
C TRP A 147 -9.08 -18.23 -13.85
N ALA A 148 -10.14 -17.47 -13.59
CA ALA A 148 -10.93 -17.53 -12.37
C ALA A 148 -12.41 -17.36 -12.66
N ASP A 149 -13.25 -18.04 -11.89
CA ASP A 149 -14.70 -17.91 -11.93
C ASP A 149 -15.25 -17.69 -10.50
N PRO A 150 -15.20 -16.45 -9.99
CA PRO A 150 -15.72 -16.14 -8.66
C PRO A 150 -17.23 -16.38 -8.54
N GLN A 151 -17.99 -16.19 -9.63
CA GLN A 151 -19.45 -16.33 -9.63
C GLN A 151 -19.87 -17.79 -9.41
N SER A 152 -19.11 -18.76 -9.94
CA SER A 152 -19.32 -20.19 -9.62
C SER A 152 -19.20 -20.53 -8.13
N ARG A 153 -18.59 -19.64 -7.35
CA ARG A 153 -18.42 -19.73 -5.90
C ARG A 153 -19.30 -18.73 -5.14
N GLY A 154 -20.29 -18.12 -5.79
CA GLY A 154 -21.19 -17.13 -5.19
C GLY A 154 -20.61 -15.73 -5.01
N TRP A 155 -19.45 -15.40 -5.61
CA TRP A 155 -18.81 -14.10 -5.44
C TRP A 155 -19.09 -13.17 -6.62
N TYR A 156 -19.77 -12.05 -6.36
CA TYR A 156 -20.18 -11.08 -7.36
C TYR A 156 -19.51 -9.73 -7.14
N SER A 157 -18.95 -9.17 -8.21
CA SER A 157 -18.13 -7.96 -8.16
C SER A 157 -18.93 -6.65 -8.16
N GLY A 158 -18.36 -5.58 -7.62
CA GLY A 158 -18.87 -4.23 -7.80
C GLY A 158 -17.81 -3.14 -7.76
N ASP A 159 -18.15 -2.02 -8.37
CA ASP A 159 -17.41 -0.74 -8.36
C ASP A 159 -18.34 0.34 -7.80
N THR A 160 -17.96 0.90 -6.64
CA THR A 160 -18.79 1.83 -5.87
C THR A 160 -18.60 3.30 -6.26
N HIS A 161 -17.64 3.62 -7.14
CA HIS A 161 -17.32 4.99 -7.55
C HIS A 161 -17.12 5.06 -9.06
N LEU A 162 -18.15 5.45 -9.81
CA LEU A 162 -18.08 5.63 -11.27
C LEU A 162 -18.63 6.99 -11.69
N HIS A 163 -17.99 7.60 -12.70
CA HIS A 163 -18.36 8.89 -13.30
C HIS A 163 -18.70 8.73 -14.78
N ARG A 164 -19.62 7.80 -15.09
CA ARG A 164 -20.01 7.41 -16.45
C ARG A 164 -21.51 7.60 -16.65
N THR A 165 -21.93 7.84 -17.89
CA THR A 165 -23.35 7.83 -18.24
C THR A 165 -23.90 6.40 -18.10
N ILE A 166 -25.20 6.28 -17.84
CA ILE A 166 -25.86 4.97 -17.72
C ILE A 166 -25.72 4.17 -19.02
N GLN A 167 -25.90 4.84 -20.16
CA GLN A 167 -25.75 4.24 -21.49
C GLN A 167 -24.34 3.68 -21.73
N ASP A 168 -23.28 4.40 -21.33
CA ASP A 168 -21.91 3.88 -21.45
C ASP A 168 -21.73 2.62 -20.60
N LEU A 169 -22.34 2.60 -19.41
CA LEU A 169 -22.19 1.49 -18.46
C LEU A 169 -22.84 0.19 -18.93
N GLU A 170 -23.93 0.24 -19.69
CA GLU A 170 -24.54 -0.97 -20.28
C GLU A 170 -23.53 -1.77 -21.13
N ASN A 171 -22.59 -1.08 -21.77
CA ASN A 171 -21.48 -1.70 -22.49
C ASN A 171 -20.29 -2.03 -21.58
N VAL A 172 -19.86 -1.06 -20.77
CA VAL A 172 -18.62 -1.16 -19.98
C VAL A 172 -18.68 -2.30 -18.97
N ILE A 173 -19.80 -2.49 -18.25
CA ILE A 173 -19.85 -3.51 -17.21
C ILE A 173 -19.75 -4.94 -17.78
N LEU A 174 -20.27 -5.16 -18.99
CA LEU A 174 -20.15 -6.44 -19.69
C LEU A 174 -18.73 -6.67 -20.20
N ALA A 175 -18.05 -5.63 -20.68
CA ALA A 175 -16.65 -5.71 -21.10
C ALA A 175 -15.69 -5.95 -19.92
N GLU A 176 -16.06 -5.47 -18.72
CA GLU A 176 -15.28 -5.59 -17.49
C GLU A 176 -15.68 -6.77 -16.60
N ASP A 177 -16.68 -7.57 -17.00
CA ASP A 177 -17.27 -8.66 -16.20
C ASP A 177 -17.58 -8.16 -14.76
N LEU A 178 -18.23 -6.99 -14.67
CA LEU A 178 -18.48 -6.24 -13.44
C LEU A 178 -19.96 -6.32 -13.04
N ASN A 179 -20.30 -7.12 -12.03
CA ASN A 179 -21.69 -7.47 -11.73
C ASN A 179 -22.54 -6.27 -11.27
N VAL A 180 -21.98 -5.37 -10.46
CA VAL A 180 -22.69 -4.20 -9.93
C VAL A 180 -21.92 -2.92 -10.21
N ALA A 181 -22.59 -1.94 -10.83
CA ALA A 181 -22.07 -0.59 -11.00
C ALA A 181 -22.92 0.44 -10.24
N LEU A 182 -22.26 1.29 -9.45
CA LEU A 182 -22.89 2.38 -8.71
C LEU A 182 -22.34 3.74 -9.18
N PRO A 183 -22.79 4.27 -10.33
CA PRO A 183 -22.38 5.59 -10.80
C PRO A 183 -22.86 6.71 -9.87
N LEU A 184 -21.98 7.65 -9.57
CA LEU A 184 -22.26 8.84 -8.75
C LEU A 184 -22.96 9.91 -9.60
N THR A 185 -24.22 9.66 -9.92
CA THR A 185 -25.03 10.48 -10.82
C THR A 185 -25.43 11.84 -10.24
N ASN A 186 -25.51 11.96 -8.92
CA ASN A 186 -25.58 13.26 -8.25
C ASN A 186 -24.21 13.60 -7.65
N TRP A 187 -23.58 14.67 -8.10
CA TRP A 187 -22.24 15.06 -7.66
C TRP A 187 -22.24 16.51 -7.17
N VAL A 188 -22.07 16.65 -5.85
CA VAL A 188 -22.13 17.92 -5.13
C VAL A 188 -20.72 18.34 -4.75
N THR A 189 -20.25 19.46 -5.30
CA THR A 189 -18.89 19.96 -5.00
C THR A 189 -18.83 21.26 -4.21
N ILE A 190 -19.99 21.87 -3.96
CA ILE A 190 -20.15 23.13 -3.27
C ILE A 190 -21.03 22.90 -2.04
N ALA A 191 -20.59 23.40 -0.89
CA ALA A 191 -21.31 23.30 0.37
C ALA A 191 -22.73 23.89 0.30
N ASP A 192 -23.59 23.44 1.20
CA ASP A 192 -24.99 23.86 1.38
C ASP A 192 -25.94 23.57 0.20
N ARG A 193 -25.43 23.09 -0.94
CA ARG A 193 -26.26 22.70 -2.07
C ARG A 193 -26.87 21.32 -1.86
N ALA A 194 -28.17 21.22 -2.11
CA ALA A 194 -28.86 19.94 -2.19
C ALA A 194 -28.36 19.13 -3.41
N PRO A 195 -28.34 17.80 -3.35
CA PRO A 195 -27.88 16.95 -4.46
C PRO A 195 -28.55 17.19 -5.81
N ARG A 196 -29.84 17.53 -5.83
CA ARG A 196 -30.53 17.90 -7.08
C ARG A 196 -29.97 19.15 -7.77
N ALA A 197 -29.32 20.03 -7.01
CA ALA A 197 -28.65 21.23 -7.49
C ALA A 197 -27.12 21.05 -7.61
N GLY A 198 -26.64 19.80 -7.59
CA GLY A 198 -25.24 19.45 -7.81
C GLY A 198 -24.76 19.97 -9.16
N ASP A 199 -23.57 20.55 -9.16
CA ASP A 199 -23.01 21.28 -10.30
C ASP A 199 -22.41 20.36 -11.37
N LYS A 200 -22.28 19.07 -11.06
CA LYS A 200 -21.72 18.05 -11.95
C LYS A 200 -22.64 16.83 -12.14
N ASN A 201 -23.94 17.00 -11.88
CA ASN A 201 -24.91 15.93 -12.02
C ASN A 201 -25.01 15.42 -13.47
N LEU A 202 -25.32 14.13 -13.59
CA LEU A 202 -25.73 13.53 -14.86
C LEU A 202 -27.22 13.80 -15.13
N SER A 203 -27.59 13.92 -16.40
CA SER A 203 -28.99 14.01 -16.84
C SER A 203 -29.57 12.61 -17.08
N ASP A 204 -30.90 12.53 -17.20
CA ASP A 204 -31.61 11.34 -17.69
C ASP A 204 -31.36 10.05 -16.87
N ILE A 205 -31.36 10.18 -15.54
CA ILE A 205 -31.13 9.10 -14.58
C ILE A 205 -32.41 8.24 -14.46
N PRO A 206 -32.37 6.93 -14.77
CA PRO A 206 -33.52 6.04 -14.59
C PRO A 206 -33.95 5.92 -13.12
N ASP A 207 -35.24 5.64 -12.88
CA ASP A 207 -35.83 5.60 -11.54
C ASP A 207 -35.72 4.24 -10.82
N GLY A 208 -35.12 3.23 -11.47
CA GLY A 208 -35.00 1.88 -10.91
C GLY A 208 -33.73 1.17 -11.36
N LEU A 209 -33.61 -0.09 -10.93
CA LEU A 209 -32.51 -0.97 -11.31
C LEU A 209 -32.48 -1.15 -12.83
N VAL A 210 -31.32 -0.90 -13.44
CA VAL A 210 -31.09 -1.18 -14.86
C VAL A 210 -30.45 -2.56 -14.95
N THR A 211 -31.19 -3.53 -15.48
CA THR A 211 -30.71 -4.89 -15.71
C THR A 211 -30.13 -4.99 -17.11
N VAL A 212 -28.83 -5.30 -17.19
CA VAL A 212 -28.13 -5.49 -18.48
C VAL A 212 -28.18 -6.96 -18.88
N ASP A 213 -27.93 -7.86 -17.93
CA ASP A 213 -28.20 -9.31 -18.05
C ASP A 213 -28.57 -9.91 -16.68
N GLN A 214 -28.59 -11.25 -16.57
CA GLN A 214 -28.94 -11.97 -15.34
C GLN A 214 -28.07 -11.63 -14.12
N THR A 215 -26.82 -11.21 -14.32
CA THR A 215 -25.84 -11.00 -13.25
C THR A 215 -25.15 -9.63 -13.30
N HIS A 216 -25.48 -8.80 -14.31
CA HIS A 216 -24.91 -7.48 -14.50
C HIS A 216 -26.01 -6.41 -14.40
N VAL A 217 -25.88 -5.53 -13.41
CA VAL A 217 -26.87 -4.49 -13.10
C VAL A 217 -26.21 -3.16 -12.77
N ILE A 218 -26.96 -2.08 -13.00
CA ILE A 218 -26.58 -0.72 -12.65
C ILE A 218 -27.66 -0.18 -11.73
N TRP A 219 -27.26 0.27 -10.54
CA TRP A 219 -28.14 1.11 -9.75
C TRP A 219 -27.83 2.58 -10.05
N PRO A 220 -28.71 3.30 -10.77
CA PRO A 220 -28.35 4.58 -11.36
C PRO A 220 -28.33 5.73 -10.35
N ARG A 221 -29.03 5.62 -9.21
CA ARG A 221 -29.19 6.72 -8.25
C ARG A 221 -28.22 6.58 -7.08
N ASN A 222 -27.07 7.26 -7.18
CA ASN A 222 -26.10 7.41 -6.09
C ASN A 222 -25.65 8.87 -5.99
N THR A 223 -25.22 9.29 -4.80
CA THR A 223 -24.83 10.67 -4.54
C THR A 223 -23.42 10.75 -3.97
N GLU A 224 -22.60 11.60 -4.57
CA GLU A 224 -21.29 12.02 -4.08
C GLU A 224 -21.38 13.43 -3.49
N TYR A 225 -21.06 13.56 -2.21
CA TYR A 225 -20.74 14.87 -1.62
C TYR A 225 -19.23 15.02 -1.55
N GLU A 226 -18.62 15.64 -2.56
CA GLU A 226 -17.17 15.83 -2.68
C GLU A 226 -16.84 17.33 -2.59
N ILE A 227 -16.83 17.85 -1.37
CA ILE A 227 -16.88 19.30 -1.14
C ILE A 227 -15.50 19.95 -1.31
N PHE A 228 -15.39 20.82 -2.32
CA PHE A 228 -14.19 21.62 -2.62
C PHE A 228 -14.34 23.10 -2.26
N THR A 229 -15.58 23.58 -2.11
CA THR A 229 -15.90 24.99 -1.88
C THR A 229 -16.87 25.14 -0.71
N VAL A 230 -16.51 25.99 0.26
CA VAL A 230 -17.32 26.34 1.45
C VAL A 230 -17.36 27.85 1.57
N ALA A 231 -18.53 28.45 1.80
CA ALA A 231 -18.70 29.91 1.91
C ALA A 231 -18.04 30.67 0.74
N GLU A 232 -18.23 30.19 -0.49
CA GLU A 232 -17.65 30.75 -1.74
C GLU A 232 -16.11 30.74 -1.81
N GLN A 233 -15.44 30.08 -0.87
CA GLN A 233 -13.97 29.95 -0.83
C GLN A 233 -13.55 28.51 -1.08
N ARG A 234 -12.39 28.32 -1.72
CA ARG A 234 -11.81 26.99 -1.89
C ARG A 234 -11.41 26.44 -0.52
N HIS A 235 -12.12 25.42 -0.07
CA HIS A 235 -11.89 24.74 1.20
C HIS A 235 -12.33 23.29 1.09
N THR A 236 -11.39 22.40 0.82
CA THR A 236 -11.68 20.97 0.68
C THR A 236 -11.99 20.36 2.04
N LEU A 237 -13.16 19.73 2.15
CA LEU A 237 -13.55 18.98 3.35
C LEU A 237 -13.26 17.50 3.17
N GLY A 238 -13.99 16.84 2.27
CA GLY A 238 -14.14 15.40 2.32
C GLY A 238 -15.07 14.87 1.23
N ALA A 239 -15.13 13.54 1.14
CA ALA A 239 -16.07 12.79 0.32
C ALA A 239 -16.88 11.87 1.24
N LEU A 240 -18.19 11.85 1.05
CA LEU A 240 -19.05 10.79 1.55
C LEU A 240 -20.04 10.44 0.45
N PHE A 241 -20.11 9.16 0.10
CA PHE A 241 -21.08 8.68 -0.88
C PHE A 241 -22.31 8.16 -0.15
N VAL A 242 -23.46 8.38 -0.76
CA VAL A 242 -24.70 7.71 -0.42
C VAL A 242 -25.04 6.81 -1.59
N LEU A 243 -24.92 5.50 -1.39
CA LEU A 243 -25.01 4.49 -2.43
C LEU A 243 -26.32 3.70 -2.29
N GLY A 244 -26.89 3.28 -3.42
CA GLY A 244 -28.09 2.43 -3.43
C GLY A 244 -29.39 3.14 -3.04
N HIS A 245 -29.37 4.48 -2.90
CA HIS A 245 -30.54 5.20 -2.38
C HIS A 245 -31.64 5.31 -3.45
N ARG A 246 -32.87 5.03 -3.04
CA ARG A 246 -34.12 5.05 -3.82
C ARG A 246 -34.77 6.42 -3.80
N ASN A 247 -34.65 7.13 -2.68
CA ASN A 247 -35.23 8.46 -2.50
C ASN A 247 -34.26 9.57 -2.87
N ALA A 248 -34.74 10.64 -3.51
CA ALA A 248 -33.90 11.79 -3.80
C ALA A 248 -33.51 12.56 -2.53
N LEU A 249 -32.21 12.80 -2.36
CA LEU A 249 -31.67 13.53 -1.23
C LEU A 249 -31.93 15.04 -1.38
N GLN A 250 -32.30 15.70 -0.28
CA GLN A 250 -32.72 17.10 -0.27
C GLN A 250 -31.79 18.03 0.52
N LEU A 251 -30.94 17.48 1.38
CA LEU A 251 -30.13 18.25 2.32
C LEU A 251 -28.73 18.45 1.75
N GLY A 252 -28.18 19.66 1.86
CA GLY A 252 -26.76 19.93 1.61
C GLY A 252 -25.88 19.62 2.82
N VAL A 253 -24.56 19.74 2.63
CA VAL A 253 -23.55 19.54 3.68
C VAL A 253 -22.48 20.65 3.62
N PRO A 254 -21.74 20.90 4.71
CA PRO A 254 -21.98 20.44 6.09
C PRO A 254 -23.11 21.24 6.78
N PRO A 255 -23.74 20.76 7.88
CA PRO A 255 -23.42 19.57 8.67
C PRO A 255 -23.86 18.25 8.02
N TRP A 256 -23.18 17.16 8.35
CA TRP A 256 -23.35 15.85 7.71
C TRP A 256 -24.37 14.95 8.43
N ARG A 257 -24.49 15.07 9.75
CA ARG A 257 -25.38 14.24 10.57
C ARG A 257 -26.84 14.32 10.16
N PRO A 258 -27.43 15.49 9.82
CA PRO A 258 -28.81 15.54 9.34
C PRO A 258 -29.02 14.75 8.05
N VAL A 259 -28.04 14.72 7.14
CA VAL A 259 -28.08 13.92 5.92
C VAL A 259 -28.09 12.44 6.26
N VAL A 260 -27.14 11.98 7.08
CA VAL A 260 -27.04 10.57 7.49
C VAL A 260 -28.31 10.11 8.21
N GLN A 261 -28.85 10.92 9.13
CA GLN A 261 -30.09 10.61 9.84
C GLN A 261 -31.31 10.56 8.90
N SER A 262 -31.41 11.53 7.98
CA SER A 262 -32.48 11.55 6.99
C SER A 262 -32.43 10.30 6.12
N VAL A 263 -31.27 9.94 5.57
CA VAL A 263 -31.10 8.76 4.73
C VAL A 263 -31.45 7.49 5.50
N ARG A 264 -30.94 7.29 6.72
CA ARG A 264 -31.27 6.11 7.53
C ARG A 264 -32.77 5.98 7.81
N SER A 265 -33.48 7.11 7.94
CA SER A 265 -34.92 7.11 8.20
C SER A 265 -35.77 6.82 6.95
N THR A 266 -35.37 7.32 5.79
CA THR A 266 -36.16 7.21 4.55
C THR A 266 -35.71 6.05 3.67
N ASP A 267 -34.47 5.61 3.82
CA ASP A 267 -33.85 4.54 3.04
C ASP A 267 -32.81 3.76 3.87
N PRO A 268 -33.27 2.88 4.78
CA PRO A 268 -32.38 2.05 5.57
C PRO A 268 -31.57 1.05 4.73
N GLY A 269 -31.86 0.89 3.43
CA GLY A 269 -31.11 0.06 2.49
C GLY A 269 -29.87 0.75 1.90
N ALA A 270 -29.80 2.09 1.95
CA ALA A 270 -28.68 2.86 1.41
C ALA A 270 -27.38 2.63 2.22
N LEU A 271 -26.25 2.64 1.52
CA LEU A 271 -24.92 2.52 2.12
C LEU A 271 -24.25 3.90 2.16
N PHE A 272 -23.41 4.12 3.17
CA PHE A 272 -22.49 5.25 3.21
C PHE A 272 -21.10 4.74 2.87
N ASP A 273 -20.39 5.37 1.94
CA ASP A 273 -19.04 4.96 1.55
C ASP A 273 -18.07 6.13 1.71
N MET A 274 -16.95 5.87 2.39
CA MET A 274 -15.93 6.87 2.67
C MET A 274 -14.77 6.72 1.69
N ASP A 275 -14.63 7.71 0.81
CA ASP A 275 -13.52 7.81 -0.13
C ASP A 275 -12.38 8.68 0.44
N LYS A 276 -11.13 8.40 0.01
CA LYS A 276 -9.90 9.13 0.33
C LYS A 276 -9.77 9.59 1.79
N LEU A 277 -9.50 8.68 2.71
CA LEU A 277 -9.35 9.06 4.13
C LEU A 277 -8.12 9.93 4.45
N ASP A 278 -7.23 10.19 3.50
CA ASP A 278 -6.24 11.28 3.58
C ASP A 278 -6.91 12.66 3.75
N TRP A 279 -8.17 12.81 3.31
CA TRP A 279 -8.83 14.11 3.28
C TRP A 279 -9.10 14.71 4.65
N PRO A 280 -9.09 16.05 4.76
CA PRO A 280 -9.02 16.72 6.06
C PRO A 280 -10.21 16.44 7.00
N PHE A 281 -11.44 16.35 6.47
CA PHE A 281 -12.66 16.07 7.23
C PHE A 281 -12.88 14.58 7.56
N ALA A 282 -12.11 13.67 6.95
CA ALA A 282 -12.45 12.25 6.91
C ALA A 282 -12.61 11.62 8.31
N MET A 283 -11.84 12.09 9.31
CA MET A 283 -11.89 11.53 10.67
C MET A 283 -13.15 11.88 11.46
N VAL A 284 -13.97 12.81 10.98
CA VAL A 284 -15.27 13.13 11.58
C VAL A 284 -16.32 12.08 11.20
N LEU A 285 -16.27 11.59 9.96
CA LEU A 285 -17.30 10.74 9.35
C LEU A 285 -17.59 9.44 10.11
N PRO A 286 -16.60 8.68 10.62
CA PRO A 286 -16.87 7.44 11.37
C PRO A 286 -17.73 7.68 12.63
N THR A 287 -17.66 8.86 13.24
CA THR A 287 -18.47 9.19 14.42
C THR A 287 -19.91 9.60 14.07
N ILE A 288 -20.18 9.87 12.78
CA ILE A 288 -21.50 10.24 12.26
C ILE A 288 -22.18 9.02 11.62
N ALA A 289 -21.42 8.26 10.81
CA ALA A 289 -21.84 7.04 10.14
C ALA A 289 -20.88 5.87 10.51
N PRO A 290 -21.00 5.31 11.73
CA PRO A 290 -20.08 4.28 12.24
C PRO A 290 -20.13 2.92 11.51
N ASP A 291 -21.12 2.74 10.63
CA ASP A 291 -21.32 1.58 9.75
C ASP A 291 -21.00 1.90 8.27
N ALA A 292 -20.36 3.04 8.01
CA ALA A 292 -19.93 3.39 6.66
C ALA A 292 -18.87 2.40 6.15
N LEU A 293 -18.93 2.15 4.85
CA LEU A 293 -17.91 1.43 4.11
C LEU A 293 -16.62 2.25 4.06
N TYR A 294 -15.52 1.56 3.82
CA TYR A 294 -14.20 2.14 3.60
C TYR A 294 -13.70 1.78 2.21
N GLU A 295 -13.45 2.77 1.35
CA GLU A 295 -12.93 2.52 -0.01
C GLU A 295 -11.45 2.12 0.03
N LEU A 296 -11.21 0.84 0.30
CA LEU A 296 -9.89 0.27 0.54
C LEU A 296 -9.01 0.35 -0.72
N SER A 297 -9.62 0.13 -1.88
CA SER A 297 -9.07 0.50 -3.18
C SER A 297 -9.78 1.76 -3.66
N ASN A 298 -9.37 2.90 -3.12
CA ASN A 298 -9.91 4.21 -3.49
C ASN A 298 -9.52 4.65 -4.90
N ASN A 299 -10.16 5.71 -5.35
CA ASN A 299 -10.03 6.22 -6.71
C ASN A 299 -8.63 6.79 -7.10
N HIS A 300 -7.63 6.75 -6.21
CA HIS A 300 -6.21 7.05 -6.51
C HIS A 300 -5.38 5.78 -6.80
N VAL A 301 -5.95 4.59 -6.57
CA VAL A 301 -5.31 3.29 -6.84
C VAL A 301 -5.48 2.95 -8.32
N TRP A 302 -4.43 3.18 -9.11
CA TRP A 302 -4.47 3.03 -10.57
C TRP A 302 -3.54 1.95 -11.08
N ARG A 303 -3.79 1.49 -12.30
CA ARG A 303 -2.84 0.67 -13.06
C ARG A 303 -1.84 1.51 -13.87
N THR A 304 -2.13 2.78 -14.08
CA THR A 304 -1.33 3.73 -14.85
C THR A 304 -0.29 4.41 -13.96
N GLU A 305 0.59 5.25 -14.50
CA GLU A 305 1.54 5.97 -13.66
C GLU A 305 0.84 6.77 -12.56
N PHE A 306 1.32 6.65 -11.32
CA PHE A 306 0.73 7.34 -10.17
C PHE A 306 0.97 8.86 -10.24
N ALA A 307 -0.10 9.66 -10.09
CA ALA A 307 -0.02 11.11 -10.18
C ALA A 307 -0.10 11.84 -8.83
N PHE A 308 -0.87 11.33 -7.87
CA PHE A 308 -1.16 12.03 -6.62
C PHE A 308 -0.13 11.73 -5.54
N ARG A 309 1.06 12.29 -5.70
CA ARG A 309 2.19 11.99 -4.82
C ARG A 309 2.15 12.71 -3.47
N ASN A 310 1.41 13.82 -3.35
CA ASN A 310 1.31 14.59 -2.10
C ASN A 310 0.05 14.19 -1.33
N TRP A 311 0.18 14.04 -0.03
CA TRP A 311 -0.92 13.71 0.88
C TRP A 311 -1.38 14.96 1.61
N ASN A 312 -2.67 15.08 1.86
CA ASN A 312 -3.25 16.19 2.63
C ASN A 312 -2.87 16.09 4.11
N THR A 313 -2.64 14.89 4.61
CA THR A 313 -2.12 14.67 5.96
C THR A 313 -0.90 13.75 5.93
N PRO A 314 0.19 14.14 6.61
CA PRO A 314 1.33 13.27 6.78
C PRO A 314 0.97 11.97 7.49
N ALA A 315 1.45 10.84 6.93
CA ALA A 315 1.42 9.57 7.61
C ALA A 315 2.44 9.57 8.76
N PRO A 316 2.08 9.03 9.93
CA PRO A 316 3.01 8.85 11.05
C PRO A 316 4.03 7.73 10.77
N ALA A 317 5.12 7.70 11.54
CA ALA A 317 6.22 6.75 11.37
C ALA A 317 5.80 5.27 11.42
N TYR A 318 4.80 4.92 12.23
CA TYR A 318 4.31 3.54 12.31
C TYR A 318 3.57 3.08 11.04
N MET A 319 3.03 4.00 10.24
CA MET A 319 2.42 3.70 8.93
C MET A 319 3.46 3.76 7.80
N GLN A 320 4.43 4.67 7.89
CA GLN A 320 5.46 4.90 6.88
C GLN A 320 6.84 5.05 7.53
N PRO A 321 7.51 3.94 7.90
CA PRO A 321 8.78 4.03 8.62
C PRO A 321 9.92 4.50 7.70
N PRO A 322 11.00 5.08 8.28
CA PRO A 322 11.21 5.25 9.73
C PRO A 322 10.60 6.52 10.34
N TYR A 323 10.27 7.54 9.53
CA TYR A 323 9.96 8.90 10.06
C TYR A 323 8.55 9.40 9.72
N GLY A 324 7.76 8.62 8.99
CA GLY A 324 6.53 9.10 8.37
C GLY A 324 6.80 9.67 6.98
N ALA A 325 5.73 10.09 6.31
CA ALA A 325 5.82 10.73 5.00
C ALA A 325 4.62 11.65 4.75
N GLY A 326 4.83 12.76 4.05
CA GLY A 326 3.76 13.60 3.50
C GLY A 326 3.54 13.40 2.00
N GLN A 327 4.31 12.49 1.41
CA GLN A 327 4.29 12.20 -0.02
C GLN A 327 4.82 10.79 -0.29
N GLY A 328 4.45 10.20 -1.44
CA GLY A 328 4.90 8.87 -1.82
C GLY A 328 4.48 8.43 -3.22
N GLY A 329 4.95 7.24 -3.62
CA GLY A 329 4.47 6.55 -4.80
C GLY A 329 3.19 5.76 -4.52
N HIS A 330 2.76 4.97 -5.52
CA HIS A 330 1.53 4.19 -5.43
C HIS A 330 1.52 3.24 -4.22
N ARG A 331 2.62 2.51 -3.99
CA ARG A 331 2.72 1.56 -2.88
C ARG A 331 2.59 2.27 -1.52
N GLN A 332 3.29 3.39 -1.32
CA GLN A 332 3.20 4.16 -0.08
C GLN A 332 1.79 4.73 0.15
N TRP A 333 1.08 5.13 -0.91
CA TRP A 333 -0.32 5.55 -0.79
C TRP A 333 -1.24 4.40 -0.30
N ILE A 334 -1.07 3.20 -0.84
CA ILE A 334 -1.82 2.01 -0.39
C ILE A 334 -1.49 1.74 1.08
N ASP A 335 -0.21 1.66 1.45
CA ASP A 335 0.19 1.37 2.83
C ASP A 335 -0.31 2.45 3.82
N TYR A 336 -0.30 3.73 3.41
CA TYR A 336 -0.88 4.82 4.21
C TYR A 336 -2.38 4.66 4.41
N THR A 337 -3.14 4.44 3.33
CA THR A 337 -4.60 4.31 3.41
C THR A 337 -5.03 3.01 4.11
N LEU A 338 -4.28 1.91 4.01
CA LEU A 338 -4.50 0.72 4.83
C LEU A 338 -4.19 0.99 6.32
N GLY A 339 -3.11 1.70 6.62
CA GLY A 339 -2.78 2.09 7.99
C GLY A 339 -3.88 2.93 8.64
N MET A 340 -4.46 3.88 7.90
CA MET A 340 -5.62 4.67 8.34
C MET A 340 -6.85 3.80 8.64
N TYR A 341 -7.15 2.85 7.75
CA TYR A 341 -8.24 1.89 7.93
C TYR A 341 -8.07 1.09 9.22
N TYR A 342 -6.87 0.54 9.44
CA TYR A 342 -6.57 -0.27 10.63
C TYR A 342 -6.67 0.54 11.92
N THR A 343 -6.18 1.79 11.91
CA THR A 343 -6.31 2.71 13.04
C THR A 343 -7.77 2.98 13.40
N LEU A 344 -8.67 3.09 12.42
CA LEU A 344 -10.11 3.26 12.67
C LEU A 344 -10.78 1.99 13.18
N LEU A 345 -10.45 0.82 12.61
CA LEU A 345 -10.94 -0.47 13.13
C LEU A 345 -10.50 -0.69 14.58
N ASN A 346 -9.27 -0.30 14.92
CA ASN A 346 -8.74 -0.34 16.28
C ASN A 346 -9.46 0.62 17.25
N CYS A 347 -10.23 1.58 16.74
CA CYS A 347 -11.13 2.42 17.55
C CYS A 347 -12.54 1.81 17.74
N GLY A 348 -12.74 0.56 17.31
CA GLY A 348 -14.01 -0.17 17.44
C GLY A 348 -15.02 0.09 16.32
N PHE A 349 -14.66 0.87 15.29
CA PHE A 349 -15.52 1.03 14.11
C PHE A 349 -15.59 -0.25 13.30
N ARG A 350 -16.77 -0.55 12.75
CA ARG A 350 -16.99 -1.69 11.85
C ARG A 350 -17.25 -1.17 10.46
N MET A 351 -16.18 -1.12 9.67
CA MET A 351 -16.20 -0.49 8.36
C MET A 351 -15.92 -1.56 7.29
N PRO A 352 -16.95 -2.14 6.67
CA PRO A 352 -16.73 -3.09 5.58
C PRO A 352 -15.95 -2.45 4.43
N PRO A 353 -14.98 -3.14 3.81
CA PRO A 353 -14.23 -2.55 2.72
C PRO A 353 -15.04 -2.55 1.42
N SER A 354 -14.91 -1.46 0.67
CA SER A 354 -15.42 -1.24 -0.69
C SER A 354 -14.27 -0.88 -1.63
N ALA A 355 -14.58 -0.69 -2.91
CA ALA A 355 -13.61 -0.26 -3.91
C ALA A 355 -14.31 0.52 -5.02
N GLY A 356 -13.66 1.60 -5.44
CA GLY A 356 -14.17 2.50 -6.45
C GLY A 356 -13.05 3.02 -7.35
N THR A 357 -13.33 3.17 -8.65
CA THR A 357 -12.29 3.59 -9.61
C THR A 357 -12.34 5.08 -9.96
N ALA A 358 -13.49 5.71 -9.78
CA ALA A 358 -13.87 6.96 -10.44
C ALA A 358 -13.54 6.96 -11.94
N ASN A 359 -13.71 5.80 -12.59
CA ASN A 359 -13.65 5.71 -14.05
C ASN A 359 -14.65 6.70 -14.65
N GLY A 360 -14.19 7.47 -15.65
CA GLY A 360 -14.91 8.61 -16.20
C GLY A 360 -14.25 9.95 -15.91
N VAL A 361 -13.46 10.04 -14.84
CA VAL A 361 -12.65 11.24 -14.52
C VAL A 361 -11.16 10.95 -14.30
N HIS A 362 -10.77 9.68 -14.03
CA HIS A 362 -9.37 9.27 -13.85
C HIS A 362 -8.85 8.32 -14.94
N PRO A 363 -7.54 8.24 -15.20
CA PRO A 363 -6.96 7.33 -16.19
C PRO A 363 -6.86 5.90 -15.65
N VAL A 364 -8.01 5.26 -15.45
CA VAL A 364 -8.14 3.91 -14.92
C VAL A 364 -9.36 3.24 -15.56
N PRO A 365 -9.33 1.94 -15.90
CA PRO A 365 -10.51 1.23 -16.37
C PRO A 365 -11.52 0.97 -15.24
N ALA A 366 -12.81 0.86 -15.60
CA ALA A 366 -13.87 0.53 -14.63
C ALA A 366 -13.63 -0.84 -13.98
N GLY A 367 -13.89 -0.94 -12.68
CA GLY A 367 -13.64 -2.13 -11.88
C GLY A 367 -12.16 -2.54 -11.81
N PHE A 368 -11.19 -1.65 -12.09
CA PHE A 368 -9.78 -1.96 -11.83
C PHE A 368 -9.51 -2.17 -10.33
N GLY A 369 -10.04 -1.33 -9.46
CA GLY A 369 -10.31 -1.70 -8.07
C GLY A 369 -11.75 -2.20 -8.02
N ARG A 370 -11.99 -3.36 -7.43
CA ARG A 370 -13.37 -3.86 -7.24
C ARG A 370 -13.49 -4.63 -5.94
N VAL A 371 -14.69 -4.61 -5.37
CA VAL A 371 -15.08 -5.44 -4.24
C VAL A 371 -15.84 -6.64 -4.77
N TYR A 372 -15.62 -7.82 -4.22
CA TYR A 372 -16.48 -9.00 -4.43
C TYR A 372 -17.29 -9.24 -3.17
N VAL A 373 -18.56 -9.58 -3.33
CA VAL A 373 -19.50 -9.88 -2.23
C VAL A 373 -20.04 -11.28 -2.41
N HIS A 374 -20.07 -12.05 -1.32
CA HIS A 374 -20.55 -13.43 -1.33
C HIS A 374 -22.07 -13.52 -1.17
N GLN A 375 -22.70 -14.31 -2.05
CA GLN A 375 -24.13 -14.65 -2.09
C GLN A 375 -24.26 -16.14 -2.42
N GLU A 376 -24.78 -16.93 -1.46
CA GLU A 376 -24.90 -18.39 -1.60
C GLU A 376 -26.00 -18.81 -2.59
N ASP A 377 -27.12 -18.07 -2.60
CA ASP A 377 -28.34 -18.41 -3.35
C ASP A 377 -28.38 -17.83 -4.78
N GLY A 378 -27.23 -17.38 -5.30
CA GLY A 378 -27.12 -16.70 -6.59
C GLY A 378 -27.23 -15.16 -6.49
N PHE A 379 -27.15 -14.51 -7.65
CA PHE A 379 -27.09 -13.05 -7.73
C PHE A 379 -28.46 -12.39 -7.54
N GLU A 380 -28.55 -11.51 -6.55
CA GLU A 380 -29.66 -10.56 -6.38
C GLU A 380 -29.11 -9.23 -5.87
N PHE A 381 -29.53 -8.11 -6.48
CA PHE A 381 -28.94 -6.79 -6.20
C PHE A 381 -29.13 -6.33 -4.75
N ASP A 382 -30.33 -6.49 -4.20
CA ASP A 382 -30.61 -6.06 -2.82
C ASP A 382 -29.87 -6.94 -1.80
N ASP A 383 -29.63 -8.22 -2.11
CA ASP A 383 -28.78 -9.11 -1.30
C ASP A 383 -27.31 -8.75 -1.41
N TRP A 384 -26.87 -8.25 -2.57
CA TRP A 384 -25.50 -7.80 -2.77
C TRP A 384 -25.20 -6.58 -1.89
N LEU A 385 -26.11 -5.60 -1.82
CA LEU A 385 -25.99 -4.46 -0.91
C LEU A 385 -25.97 -4.90 0.56
N ARG A 386 -26.82 -5.87 0.95
CA ARG A 386 -26.82 -6.45 2.31
C ARG A 386 -25.51 -7.16 2.63
N GLY A 387 -24.97 -7.93 1.70
CA GLY A 387 -23.70 -8.63 1.86
C GLY A 387 -22.51 -7.68 2.00
N LEU A 388 -22.47 -6.61 1.20
CA LEU A 388 -21.45 -5.58 1.31
C LEU A 388 -21.52 -4.89 2.67
N ARG A 389 -22.71 -4.49 3.13
CA ARG A 389 -22.92 -3.92 4.47
C ARG A 389 -22.48 -4.86 5.59
N ALA A 390 -22.72 -6.16 5.42
CA ALA A 390 -22.31 -7.17 6.38
C ALA A 390 -20.79 -7.45 6.36
N GLY A 391 -20.07 -6.97 5.35
CA GLY A 391 -18.65 -7.25 5.16
C GLY A 391 -18.35 -8.66 4.67
N ARG A 392 -19.31 -9.37 4.06
CA ARG A 392 -19.06 -10.64 3.36
C ARG A 392 -18.35 -10.37 2.03
N SER A 393 -17.16 -9.78 2.11
CA SER A 393 -16.48 -9.20 0.97
C SER A 393 -14.96 -9.34 1.02
N PHE A 394 -14.35 -9.18 -0.16
CA PHE A 394 -12.92 -8.87 -0.29
C PHE A 394 -12.71 -7.81 -1.38
N VAL A 395 -11.67 -7.00 -1.24
CA VAL A 395 -11.29 -5.98 -2.22
C VAL A 395 -10.05 -6.43 -2.97
N THR A 396 -10.02 -6.22 -4.29
CA THR A 396 -8.89 -6.60 -5.12
C THR A 396 -8.60 -5.64 -6.27
N THR A 397 -7.32 -5.56 -6.62
CA THR A 397 -6.83 -4.99 -7.89
C THR A 397 -6.25 -6.07 -8.82
N GLY A 398 -6.26 -7.34 -8.44
CA GLY A 398 -5.79 -8.46 -9.27
C GLY A 398 -6.16 -9.83 -8.71
N PRO A 399 -5.51 -10.32 -7.63
CA PRO A 399 -5.75 -11.67 -7.10
C PRO A 399 -7.17 -11.88 -6.57
N MET A 400 -7.67 -13.11 -6.61
CA MET A 400 -8.97 -13.51 -6.06
C MET A 400 -8.78 -14.27 -4.75
N LEU A 401 -9.55 -13.93 -3.72
CA LEU A 401 -9.42 -14.50 -2.38
C LEU A 401 -10.71 -15.20 -1.98
N TYR A 402 -10.59 -16.43 -1.49
CA TYR A 402 -11.68 -17.19 -0.89
C TYR A 402 -11.18 -17.67 0.47
N ALA A 403 -11.69 -17.08 1.54
CA ALA A 403 -11.22 -17.37 2.89
C ALA A 403 -12.39 -17.43 3.86
N THR A 404 -12.32 -18.39 4.78
CA THR A 404 -13.29 -18.56 5.87
C THR A 404 -12.54 -18.77 7.18
N ALA A 405 -13.08 -18.23 8.26
CA ALA A 405 -12.60 -18.48 9.61
C ALA A 405 -13.68 -19.27 10.34
N ASP A 406 -13.35 -20.46 10.83
CA ASP A 406 -14.31 -21.42 11.41
C ASP A 406 -15.57 -21.56 10.55
N GLU A 407 -15.38 -21.76 9.24
CA GLU A 407 -16.45 -21.86 8.22
C GLU A 407 -17.27 -20.57 7.98
N HIS A 408 -16.97 -19.46 8.66
CA HIS A 408 -17.65 -18.19 8.48
C HIS A 408 -16.91 -17.25 7.52
N ASP A 409 -17.68 -16.57 6.67
CA ASP A 409 -17.19 -15.49 5.81
C ASP A 409 -16.63 -14.29 6.60
N PRO A 410 -15.78 -13.45 5.95
CA PRO A 410 -15.46 -12.13 6.45
C PRO A 410 -16.69 -11.33 6.90
N GLY A 411 -16.52 -10.45 7.88
CA GLY A 411 -17.61 -9.69 8.51
C GLY A 411 -18.27 -10.39 9.70
N HIS A 412 -18.02 -11.69 9.91
CA HIS A 412 -18.49 -12.41 11.09
C HIS A 412 -17.87 -11.86 12.39
N VAL A 413 -18.62 -12.02 13.51
CA VAL A 413 -18.21 -11.58 14.85
C VAL A 413 -18.11 -12.80 15.77
N PHE A 414 -16.89 -13.21 16.07
CA PHE A 414 -16.61 -14.25 17.06
C PHE A 414 -16.79 -13.69 18.46
N ARG A 415 -17.61 -14.35 19.27
CA ARG A 415 -17.83 -14.00 20.68
C ARG A 415 -17.26 -15.09 21.56
N LEU A 416 -16.12 -14.79 22.19
CA LEU A 416 -15.34 -15.73 22.97
C LEU A 416 -15.38 -15.33 24.45
N SER A 417 -15.47 -16.30 25.35
CA SER A 417 -15.34 -16.02 26.79
C SER A 417 -13.90 -15.81 27.24
N ALA A 418 -12.95 -16.34 26.49
CA ALA A 418 -11.50 -16.25 26.71
C ALA A 418 -10.76 -16.39 25.36
N PRO A 419 -9.48 -16.01 25.27
CA PRO A 419 -8.67 -16.26 24.07
C PRO A 419 -8.72 -17.73 23.63
N GLU A 420 -9.09 -17.96 22.38
CA GLU A 420 -9.21 -19.29 21.77
C GLU A 420 -8.77 -19.24 20.31
N ALA A 421 -8.26 -20.37 19.81
CA ALA A 421 -7.87 -20.52 18.42
C ALA A 421 -9.07 -20.52 17.47
N ILE A 422 -8.99 -19.74 16.39
CA ILE A 422 -9.99 -19.71 15.33
C ILE A 422 -9.34 -20.31 14.07
N PRO A 423 -9.79 -21.48 13.58
CA PRO A 423 -9.26 -22.07 12.36
C PRO A 423 -9.50 -21.16 11.16
N LEU A 424 -8.49 -20.95 10.33
CA LEU A 424 -8.55 -20.10 9.14
C LEU A 424 -8.15 -20.91 7.91
N ALA A 425 -9.06 -20.98 6.94
CA ALA A 425 -8.81 -21.55 5.62
C ALA A 425 -8.70 -20.43 4.59
N VAL A 426 -7.65 -20.47 3.76
CA VAL A 426 -7.41 -19.47 2.72
C VAL A 426 -7.09 -20.16 1.40
N ASP A 427 -7.82 -19.80 0.34
CA ASP A 427 -7.55 -20.15 -1.05
C ASP A 427 -7.42 -18.87 -1.88
N VAL A 428 -6.25 -18.64 -2.47
CA VAL A 428 -5.98 -17.45 -3.28
C VAL A 428 -5.57 -17.85 -4.69
N LEU A 429 -6.26 -17.28 -5.68
CA LEU A 429 -5.95 -17.42 -7.10
C LEU A 429 -5.41 -16.11 -7.66
N SER A 430 -4.51 -16.21 -8.65
CA SER A 430 -3.79 -15.05 -9.15
C SER A 430 -3.31 -15.27 -10.58
N GLU A 431 -3.47 -14.28 -11.45
CA GLU A 431 -2.98 -14.34 -12.85
C GLU A 431 -1.45 -14.55 -12.91
N LYS A 432 -0.71 -13.82 -12.07
CA LYS A 432 0.74 -13.89 -11.90
C LYS A 432 1.10 -14.41 -10.50
N ARG A 433 2.37 -14.79 -10.32
CA ARG A 433 2.88 -15.26 -9.03
C ARG A 433 2.69 -14.21 -7.94
N LEU A 434 2.17 -14.64 -6.79
CA LEU A 434 2.14 -13.84 -5.57
C LEU A 434 3.54 -13.76 -4.96
N SER A 435 3.89 -12.61 -4.39
CA SER A 435 5.15 -12.43 -3.66
C SER A 435 5.04 -12.94 -2.22
N TYR A 436 4.04 -12.48 -1.48
CA TYR A 436 3.74 -12.89 -0.12
C TYR A 436 2.29 -12.58 0.27
N GLY A 437 1.84 -13.17 1.36
CA GLY A 437 0.63 -12.77 2.07
C GLY A 437 0.87 -12.58 3.57
N GLU A 438 -0.05 -11.91 4.24
CA GLU A 438 0.02 -11.62 5.67
C GLU A 438 -1.33 -11.92 6.32
N LEU A 439 -1.31 -12.61 7.46
CA LEU A 439 -2.39 -12.57 8.44
C LEU A 439 -2.17 -11.34 9.33
N LEU A 440 -3.14 -10.45 9.33
CA LEU A 440 -3.17 -9.25 10.13
C LEU A 440 -4.01 -9.49 11.37
N ILE A 441 -3.51 -9.16 12.56
CA ILE A 441 -4.30 -9.09 13.79
C ILE A 441 -4.18 -7.65 14.31
N ASN A 442 -5.31 -6.95 14.44
CA ASN A 442 -5.36 -5.54 14.84
C ASN A 442 -4.41 -4.63 14.04
N GLY A 443 -4.27 -4.92 12.74
CA GLY A 443 -3.42 -4.17 11.80
C GLY A 443 -1.93 -4.57 11.82
N ARG A 444 -1.51 -5.50 12.68
CA ARG A 444 -0.13 -6.00 12.74
C ARG A 444 0.01 -7.27 11.89
N PRO A 445 1.02 -7.37 11.01
CA PRO A 445 1.33 -8.60 10.26
C PRO A 445 1.95 -9.65 11.18
N GLU A 446 1.10 -10.45 11.82
CA GLU A 446 1.49 -11.46 12.80
C GLU A 446 1.95 -12.77 12.16
N VAL A 447 1.54 -13.10 10.93
CA VAL A 447 2.02 -14.30 10.22
C VAL A 447 2.31 -14.01 8.75
N LEU A 448 3.48 -14.41 8.26
CA LEU A 448 3.82 -14.36 6.83
C LEU A 448 3.41 -15.65 6.11
N LEU A 449 2.44 -15.52 5.23
CA LEU A 449 1.98 -16.57 4.34
C LEU A 449 2.88 -16.60 3.09
N ARG A 450 3.57 -17.72 2.86
CA ARG A 450 4.43 -17.94 1.69
C ARG A 450 3.66 -18.66 0.58
N PRO A 451 3.28 -17.98 -0.51
CA PRO A 451 2.47 -18.57 -1.56
C PRO A 451 3.18 -19.73 -2.25
N GLN A 452 2.52 -20.90 -2.32
CA GLN A 452 3.06 -22.06 -3.03
C GLN A 452 3.10 -21.82 -4.54
N ASN A 453 2.25 -20.92 -5.06
CA ASN A 453 2.17 -20.55 -6.48
C ASN A 453 2.08 -21.78 -7.39
N GLN A 454 1.18 -22.72 -7.06
CA GLN A 454 0.92 -23.90 -7.87
C GLN A 454 0.19 -23.48 -9.15
N ARG A 455 0.64 -23.96 -10.32
CA ARG A 455 -0.07 -23.69 -11.58
C ARG A 455 -1.39 -24.46 -11.63
N THR A 456 -2.46 -23.77 -12.02
CA THR A 456 -3.78 -24.36 -12.28
C THR A 456 -3.85 -24.93 -13.70
N ALA A 457 -4.91 -25.70 -14.01
CA ALA A 457 -5.13 -26.22 -15.37
C ALA A 457 -5.43 -25.09 -16.38
N GLU A 458 -6.03 -24.01 -15.89
CA GLU A 458 -6.35 -22.81 -16.65
C GLU A 458 -5.09 -22.00 -16.95
N GLY A 459 -4.05 -22.11 -16.12
CA GLY A 459 -2.73 -21.48 -16.30
C GLY A 459 -2.38 -20.43 -15.24
N ALA A 460 -3.33 -20.11 -14.35
CA ALA A 460 -3.18 -19.19 -13.22
C ALA A 460 -2.29 -19.80 -12.12
N PHE A 461 -2.05 -19.04 -11.06
CA PHE A 461 -1.39 -19.51 -9.85
C PHE A 461 -2.39 -19.61 -8.69
N ARG A 462 -2.31 -20.70 -7.92
CA ARG A 462 -3.10 -20.97 -6.72
C ARG A 462 -2.17 -21.16 -5.52
N SER A 463 -2.58 -20.65 -4.36
CA SER A 463 -1.94 -20.94 -3.07
C SER A 463 -3.03 -21.17 -2.03
N ALA A 464 -2.81 -22.15 -1.15
CA ALA A 464 -3.77 -22.52 -0.12
C ALA A 464 -3.09 -22.63 1.25
N PHE A 465 -3.80 -22.21 2.29
CA PHE A 465 -3.30 -22.19 3.67
C PHE A 465 -4.39 -22.68 4.63
N SER A 466 -3.96 -23.38 5.67
CA SER A 466 -4.75 -23.73 6.85
C SER A 466 -3.88 -23.45 8.06
N LEU A 467 -4.37 -22.60 8.96
CA LEU A 467 -3.67 -22.13 10.14
C LEU A 467 -4.67 -21.67 11.20
N ASP A 468 -4.23 -21.57 12.45
CA ASP A 468 -5.05 -21.02 13.53
C ASP A 468 -4.73 -19.54 13.75
N VAL A 469 -5.78 -18.73 13.90
CA VAL A 469 -5.68 -17.35 14.37
C VAL A 469 -5.78 -17.36 15.89
N LEU A 470 -4.84 -16.72 16.57
CA LEU A 470 -4.76 -16.66 18.03
C LEU A 470 -4.95 -15.21 18.51
N PRO A 471 -6.19 -14.70 18.57
CA PRO A 471 -6.44 -13.38 19.14
C PRO A 471 -6.25 -13.43 20.67
N ASP A 472 -5.41 -12.53 21.19
CA ASP A 472 -5.16 -12.38 22.63
C ASP A 472 -6.07 -11.33 23.29
N ARG A 473 -6.81 -10.55 22.48
CA ARG A 473 -7.73 -9.49 22.92
C ARG A 473 -8.84 -9.23 21.89
N SER A 474 -9.89 -8.53 22.32
CA SER A 474 -10.94 -8.02 21.42
C SER A 474 -10.35 -7.16 20.31
N GLY A 475 -10.87 -7.33 19.09
CA GLY A 475 -10.34 -6.67 17.92
C GLY A 475 -10.82 -7.28 16.62
N TRP A 476 -9.91 -7.41 15.66
CA TRP A 476 -10.19 -7.95 14.34
C TRP A 476 -8.96 -8.61 13.72
N PHE A 477 -9.19 -9.46 12.73
CA PHE A 477 -8.14 -10.00 11.88
C PHE A 477 -8.55 -10.00 10.41
N ALA A 478 -7.57 -10.00 9.51
CA ALA A 478 -7.80 -10.04 8.06
C ALA A 478 -6.62 -10.71 7.35
N VAL A 479 -6.81 -11.13 6.11
CA VAL A 479 -5.71 -11.64 5.27
C VAL A 479 -5.53 -10.75 4.04
N ARG A 480 -4.27 -10.52 3.66
CA ARG A 480 -3.92 -9.79 2.43
C ARG A 480 -2.80 -10.47 1.66
N PHE A 481 -2.79 -10.30 0.35
CA PHE A 481 -1.72 -10.81 -0.53
C PHE A 481 -1.27 -9.74 -1.52
N TRP A 482 0.00 -9.83 -1.90
CA TRP A 482 0.64 -8.92 -2.86
C TRP A 482 1.10 -9.68 -4.11
N GLN A 483 0.86 -9.07 -5.26
CA GLN A 483 1.25 -9.58 -6.57
C GLN A 483 2.08 -8.50 -7.29
N PRO A 484 3.40 -8.68 -7.43
CA PRO A 484 4.21 -7.75 -8.20
C PRO A 484 3.84 -7.83 -9.68
N HIS A 485 3.95 -6.70 -10.38
CA HIS A 485 3.63 -6.60 -11.81
C HIS A 485 4.76 -5.94 -12.59
N ASP A 486 4.82 -6.22 -13.90
CA ASP A 486 5.92 -5.80 -14.79
C ASP A 486 5.97 -4.28 -15.02
N ASP A 487 4.90 -3.56 -14.65
CA ASP A 487 4.82 -2.10 -14.68
C ASP A 487 5.46 -1.43 -13.45
N GLY A 488 6.10 -2.23 -12.58
CA GLY A 488 6.72 -1.77 -11.34
C GLY A 488 5.72 -1.47 -10.21
N GLN A 489 4.44 -1.75 -10.40
CA GLN A 489 3.40 -1.57 -9.41
C GLN A 489 2.94 -2.92 -8.86
N SER A 490 2.44 -2.93 -7.63
CA SER A 490 1.81 -4.12 -7.06
C SER A 490 0.31 -4.11 -7.22
N ARG A 491 -0.26 -5.30 -7.46
CA ARG A 491 -1.66 -5.58 -7.22
C ARG A 491 -1.80 -6.21 -5.84
N PHE A 492 -2.97 -6.10 -5.25
CA PHE A 492 -3.25 -6.67 -3.94
C PHE A 492 -4.67 -7.24 -3.89
N VAL A 493 -4.88 -8.10 -2.91
CA VAL A 493 -6.20 -8.52 -2.42
C VAL A 493 -6.21 -8.43 -0.90
N HIS A 494 -7.34 -8.05 -0.32
CA HIS A 494 -7.53 -7.90 1.12
C HIS A 494 -8.96 -8.34 1.49
N SER A 495 -9.11 -9.24 2.47
CA SER A 495 -10.43 -9.63 2.98
C SER A 495 -11.10 -8.47 3.73
N ALA A 496 -12.42 -8.48 3.88
CA ALA A 496 -13.00 -7.74 5.00
C ALA A 496 -12.48 -8.32 6.34
N PRO A 497 -12.57 -7.55 7.44
CA PRO A 497 -12.18 -8.05 8.75
C PRO A 497 -13.16 -9.10 9.24
N TRP A 498 -12.65 -10.13 9.90
CA TRP A 498 -13.40 -10.85 10.92
C TRP A 498 -13.21 -10.12 12.25
N TYR A 499 -14.26 -10.04 13.07
CA TYR A 499 -14.22 -9.36 14.35
C TYR A 499 -14.18 -10.37 15.48
N VAL A 500 -13.49 -10.03 16.57
CA VAL A 500 -13.37 -10.86 17.77
C VAL A 500 -13.75 -10.02 18.98
N GLU A 501 -14.72 -10.49 19.74
CA GLU A 501 -15.14 -9.94 21.04
C GLU A 501 -14.75 -10.97 22.11
N ILE A 502 -13.79 -10.64 22.98
CA ILE A 502 -13.35 -11.50 24.09
C ILE A 502 -13.89 -10.92 25.40
N GLY A 503 -14.79 -11.66 26.05
CA GLY A 503 -15.49 -11.20 27.24
C GLY A 503 -16.32 -9.94 26.98
N GLU A 504 -16.32 -9.01 27.94
CA GLU A 504 -16.98 -7.69 27.82
C GLU A 504 -15.99 -6.58 27.44
N GLU A 505 -14.77 -6.92 27.01
CA GLU A 505 -13.75 -5.92 26.72
C GLU A 505 -13.98 -5.25 25.35
N PRO A 506 -13.99 -3.90 25.27
CA PRO A 506 -14.07 -3.20 24.00
C PRO A 506 -12.77 -3.36 23.20
N VAL A 507 -12.86 -3.14 21.89
CA VAL A 507 -11.66 -2.92 21.07
C VAL A 507 -11.01 -1.61 21.52
N ARG A 508 -9.70 -1.64 21.81
CA ARG A 508 -8.95 -0.47 22.26
C ARG A 508 -7.81 -0.14 21.29
N PRO A 509 -7.68 1.11 20.83
CA PRO A 509 -6.54 1.52 20.00
C PRO A 509 -5.27 1.61 20.85
N LEU A 510 -4.12 1.65 20.17
CA LEU A 510 -2.86 2.01 20.80
C LEU A 510 -2.82 3.51 21.12
N ALA A 511 -2.01 3.89 22.11
CA ALA A 511 -1.86 5.29 22.50
C ALA A 511 -1.42 6.20 21.33
N ARG A 512 -0.48 5.75 20.47
CA ARG A 512 -0.09 6.48 19.24
C ARG A 512 -1.23 6.68 18.25
N GLU A 513 -2.11 5.69 18.09
CA GLU A 513 -3.24 5.74 17.15
C GLU A 513 -4.26 6.79 17.62
N LYS A 514 -4.61 6.75 18.92
CA LYS A 514 -5.46 7.77 19.55
C LYS A 514 -4.87 9.17 19.41
N ARG A 515 -3.58 9.36 19.75
CA ARG A 515 -2.90 10.66 19.64
C ARG A 515 -2.89 11.18 18.21
N TYR A 516 -2.66 10.30 17.23
CA TYR A 516 -2.69 10.65 15.82
C TYR A 516 -4.07 11.17 15.38
N LEU A 517 -5.15 10.45 15.72
CA LEU A 517 -6.53 10.85 15.38
C LEU A 517 -6.95 12.16 16.04
N VAL A 518 -6.62 12.33 17.32
CA VAL A 518 -6.87 13.57 18.08
C VAL A 518 -6.16 14.75 17.42
N SER A 519 -4.85 14.63 17.17
CA SER A 519 -4.06 15.68 16.50
C SER A 519 -4.62 16.03 15.12
N ARG A 520 -5.04 15.02 14.36
CA ARG A 520 -5.69 15.20 13.05
C ARG A 520 -6.96 16.04 13.13
N LEU A 521 -7.85 15.75 14.08
CA LEU A 521 -9.05 16.55 14.28
C LEU A 521 -8.76 17.95 14.79
N GLU A 522 -7.82 18.12 15.72
CA GLU A 522 -7.43 19.46 16.20
C GLU A 522 -6.86 20.33 15.07
N ASN A 523 -6.03 19.75 14.20
CA ASN A 523 -5.51 20.43 13.00
C ASN A 523 -6.64 20.81 12.05
N GLU A 524 -7.56 19.89 11.82
CA GLU A 524 -8.69 20.11 10.94
C GLU A 524 -9.64 21.20 11.48
N MET A 525 -9.94 21.18 12.78
CA MET A 525 -10.74 22.20 13.45
C MET A 525 -10.10 23.58 13.33
N ARG A 526 -8.78 23.69 13.56
CA ARG A 526 -8.05 24.95 13.37
C ARG A 526 -8.14 25.45 11.92
N ARG A 527 -7.97 24.58 10.94
CA ARG A 527 -8.06 24.93 9.51
C ARG A 527 -9.50 25.32 9.10
N SER A 528 -10.53 24.75 9.72
CA SER A 528 -11.95 25.04 9.42
C SER A 528 -12.56 26.17 10.25
N GLN A 529 -11.83 26.73 11.23
CA GLN A 529 -12.36 27.75 12.14
C GLN A 529 -12.77 29.02 11.39
N GLY A 530 -14.04 29.44 11.58
CA GLY A 530 -14.60 30.62 10.91
C GLY A 530 -14.95 30.42 9.43
N ILE A 531 -14.70 29.23 8.86
CA ILE A 531 -15.03 28.90 7.46
C ILE A 531 -16.29 28.04 7.41
N VAL A 532 -16.36 26.97 8.22
CA VAL A 532 -17.53 26.09 8.27
C VAL A 532 -18.61 26.63 9.22
N PRO A 533 -19.90 26.33 8.98
CA PRO A 533 -20.98 26.74 9.88
C PRO A 533 -20.80 26.21 11.32
N ALA A 534 -21.36 26.90 12.31
CA ALA A 534 -21.26 26.49 13.72
C ALA A 534 -21.80 25.07 13.97
N ALA A 535 -22.89 24.68 13.30
CA ALA A 535 -23.43 23.32 13.39
C ALA A 535 -22.47 22.25 12.86
N ALA A 536 -21.68 22.58 11.82
CA ALA A 536 -20.63 21.72 11.33
C ALA A 536 -19.47 21.65 12.34
N MET A 537 -19.03 22.79 12.90
CA MET A 537 -17.98 22.82 13.93
C MET A 537 -18.31 21.89 15.12
N GLN A 538 -19.57 21.86 15.55
CA GLN A 538 -20.03 20.94 16.60
C GLN A 538 -19.88 19.44 16.23
N GLU A 539 -19.87 19.08 14.94
CA GLU A 539 -19.57 17.71 14.51
C GLU A 539 -18.11 17.36 14.76
N TYR A 540 -17.18 18.29 14.47
CA TYR A 540 -15.77 18.11 14.79
C TYR A 540 -15.55 18.02 16.30
N GLU A 541 -16.16 18.90 17.09
CA GLU A 541 -16.05 18.88 18.56
C GLU A 541 -16.52 17.54 19.15
N ARG A 542 -17.64 17.00 18.64
CA ARG A 542 -18.14 15.68 19.07
C ARG A 542 -17.22 14.55 18.64
N ALA A 543 -16.67 14.61 17.43
CA ALA A 543 -15.71 13.61 16.97
C ALA A 543 -14.42 13.65 17.80
N LEU A 544 -13.92 14.84 18.11
CA LEU A 544 -12.75 15.05 18.97
C LEU A 544 -13.00 14.49 20.37
N ALA A 545 -14.14 14.81 20.98
CA ALA A 545 -14.55 14.27 22.27
C ALA A 545 -14.64 12.74 22.25
N TYR A 546 -15.18 12.15 21.18
CA TYR A 546 -15.20 10.70 21.00
C TYR A 546 -13.79 10.11 21.05
N TYR A 547 -12.88 10.57 20.18
CA TYR A 547 -11.51 10.01 20.15
C TYR A 547 -10.74 10.25 21.46
N GLN A 548 -10.94 11.40 22.10
CA GLN A 548 -10.35 11.70 23.42
C GLN A 548 -10.88 10.76 24.51
N SER A 549 -12.14 10.33 24.41
CA SER A 549 -12.78 9.43 25.37
C SER A 549 -12.37 7.96 25.24
N LEU A 550 -11.78 7.55 24.12
CA LEU A 550 -11.38 6.15 23.90
C LEU A 550 -10.33 5.71 24.93
N ASP A 551 -10.59 4.61 25.62
CA ASP A 551 -9.56 3.91 26.37
C ASP A 551 -8.51 3.35 25.40
N VAL A 552 -7.26 3.29 25.84
CA VAL A 552 -6.16 2.72 25.05
C VAL A 552 -5.85 1.33 25.55
N PHE A 553 -5.29 0.49 24.68
CA PHE A 553 -4.77 -0.81 25.09
C PHE A 553 -3.62 -0.62 26.08
N ASP A 554 -3.65 -1.36 27.19
CA ASP A 554 -2.57 -1.38 28.17
C ASP A 554 -1.42 -2.27 27.67
N ASP A 555 -0.38 -1.61 27.17
CA ASP A 555 0.85 -2.27 26.70
C ASP A 555 1.97 -2.28 27.76
N SER A 556 1.64 -2.09 29.04
CA SER A 556 2.63 -2.06 30.14
C SER A 556 3.47 -3.34 30.21
N ALA A 557 2.89 -4.50 29.88
CA ALA A 557 3.61 -5.76 29.82
C ALA A 557 4.67 -5.77 28.69
N ASP A 558 4.32 -5.25 27.52
CA ASP A 558 5.25 -5.11 26.39
C ASP A 558 6.39 -4.14 26.73
N VAL A 559 6.06 -3.03 27.40
CA VAL A 559 7.04 -2.05 27.87
C VAL A 559 7.97 -2.69 28.90
N ALA A 560 7.45 -3.39 29.91
CA ALA A 560 8.28 -4.07 30.90
C ALA A 560 9.19 -5.12 30.26
N ALA A 561 8.72 -5.80 29.22
CA ALA A 561 9.50 -6.76 28.46
C ALA A 561 10.61 -6.08 27.63
N ALA A 562 10.34 -4.96 26.98
CA ALA A 562 11.28 -4.32 26.06
C ALA A 562 12.22 -3.32 26.73
N ALA A 563 11.73 -2.54 27.69
CA ALA A 563 12.39 -1.37 28.24
C ALA A 563 13.75 -1.66 28.88
N ARG A 564 14.59 -0.64 28.88
CA ARG A 564 15.89 -0.61 29.56
C ARG A 564 16.00 0.68 30.37
N PRO A 565 15.47 0.68 31.60
CA PRO A 565 15.52 1.84 32.48
C PRO A 565 16.95 2.30 32.73
N SER A 566 17.17 3.60 32.69
CA SER A 566 18.45 4.23 32.99
C SER A 566 18.22 5.61 33.62
N ALA A 567 19.26 6.21 34.19
CA ALA A 567 19.17 7.53 34.82
C ALA A 567 20.42 8.38 34.53
N GLY A 568 20.35 9.67 34.84
CA GLY A 568 21.48 10.60 34.71
C GLY A 568 22.02 10.69 33.28
N GLU A 569 23.34 10.73 33.14
CA GLU A 569 24.01 10.90 31.84
C GLU A 569 23.73 9.73 30.88
N THR A 570 23.55 8.51 31.40
CA THR A 570 23.20 7.35 30.58
C THR A 570 21.84 7.50 29.92
N LEU A 571 20.82 7.97 30.67
CA LEU A 571 19.50 8.23 30.11
C LEU A 571 19.56 9.34 29.08
N LYS A 572 20.28 10.44 29.38
CA LYS A 572 20.46 11.55 28.45
C LYS A 572 21.06 11.09 27.11
N ARG A 573 22.14 10.30 27.14
CA ARG A 573 22.76 9.73 25.93
C ARG A 573 21.79 8.88 25.11
N TRP A 574 20.99 8.06 25.77
CA TRP A 574 19.96 7.25 25.09
C TRP A 574 18.84 8.09 24.48
N LEU A 575 18.38 9.12 25.20
CA LEU A 575 17.38 10.06 24.68
C LEU A 575 17.91 10.84 23.47
N ASP A 576 19.17 11.27 23.49
CA ASP A 576 19.79 11.96 22.35
C ASP A 576 19.85 11.01 21.13
N ASN A 577 20.30 9.77 21.33
CA ASN A 577 20.33 8.73 20.29
C ASN A 577 18.92 8.44 19.72
N MET A 578 17.91 8.29 20.59
CA MET A 578 16.53 7.99 20.18
C MET A 578 15.88 9.16 19.44
N ILE A 579 15.98 10.37 19.98
CA ILE A 579 15.17 11.52 19.56
C ILE A 579 15.87 12.29 18.43
N ASN A 580 17.18 12.54 18.54
CA ASN A 580 17.89 13.36 17.56
C ASN A 580 18.31 12.52 16.34
N ASP A 581 18.84 11.32 16.58
CA ASP A 581 19.40 10.48 15.50
C ASP A 581 18.34 9.56 14.90
N HIS A 582 17.58 8.84 15.72
CA HIS A 582 16.57 7.88 15.25
C HIS A 582 15.16 8.47 15.08
N ARG A 583 14.95 9.73 15.52
CA ARG A 583 13.66 10.44 15.47
C ARG A 583 12.51 9.59 16.00
N PHE A 584 12.71 9.00 17.16
CA PHE A 584 11.69 8.23 17.85
C PHE A 584 10.53 9.12 18.25
N ASP A 585 9.31 8.61 18.08
CA ASP A 585 8.13 9.24 18.66
C ASP A 585 8.02 8.94 20.17
N VAL A 586 7.05 9.57 20.83
CA VAL A 586 6.78 9.39 22.27
C VAL A 586 6.62 7.91 22.65
N ASP A 587 5.93 7.11 21.84
CA ASP A 587 5.68 5.70 22.18
C ASP A 587 6.93 4.85 21.98
N GLU A 588 7.76 5.16 20.99
CA GLU A 588 9.02 4.47 20.78
C GLU A 588 10.03 4.78 21.89
N VAL A 589 10.12 6.04 22.35
CA VAL A 589 10.91 6.42 23.52
C VAL A 589 10.38 5.70 24.77
N ARG A 590 9.06 5.69 24.96
CA ARG A 590 8.40 5.01 26.08
C ARG A 590 8.72 3.51 26.12
N LEU A 591 8.56 2.81 24.99
CA LEU A 591 8.86 1.39 24.87
C LEU A 591 10.35 1.07 25.11
N ALA A 592 11.26 1.94 24.67
CA ALA A 592 12.69 1.71 24.83
C ALA A 592 13.20 1.99 26.25
N THR A 593 12.60 2.96 26.95
CA THR A 593 13.12 3.48 28.23
C THR A 593 12.30 3.08 29.46
N GLY A 594 11.00 2.82 29.29
CA GLY A 594 10.05 2.64 30.39
C GLY A 594 9.58 3.94 31.04
N LEU A 595 9.94 5.11 30.49
CA LEU A 595 9.37 6.40 30.92
C LEU A 595 7.85 6.41 30.75
N SER A 596 7.14 7.34 31.38
CA SER A 596 5.74 7.63 31.05
C SER A 596 5.62 8.38 29.73
N SER A 597 4.43 8.37 29.11
CA SER A 597 4.18 9.15 27.88
C SER A 597 4.41 10.65 28.08
N ALA A 598 4.16 11.18 29.29
CA ALA A 598 4.38 12.59 29.61
C ALA A 598 5.87 12.92 29.67
N GLU A 599 6.67 12.10 30.36
CA GLU A 599 8.12 12.27 30.44
C GLU A 599 8.79 12.11 29.06
N ALA A 600 8.34 11.14 28.26
CA ALA A 600 8.83 10.96 26.89
C ALA A 600 8.49 12.16 25.99
N ALA A 601 7.27 12.71 26.10
CA ALA A 601 6.89 13.92 25.37
C ALA A 601 7.70 15.15 25.81
N GLU A 602 7.96 15.30 27.10
CA GLU A 602 8.81 16.37 27.63
C GLU A 602 10.25 16.23 27.13
N ALA A 603 10.81 15.02 27.13
CA ALA A 603 12.16 14.74 26.64
C ALA A 603 12.33 15.11 25.16
N ILE A 604 11.29 14.88 24.34
CA ILE A 604 11.23 15.28 22.92
C ILE A 604 11.16 16.81 22.81
N ALA A 605 10.27 17.46 23.57
CA ALA A 605 10.12 18.91 23.53
C ALA A 605 11.42 19.65 23.90
N GLN A 606 12.17 19.14 24.90
CA GLN A 606 13.47 19.70 25.31
C GLN A 606 14.56 19.58 24.23
N ARG A 607 14.35 18.75 23.21
CA ARG A 607 15.30 18.47 22.12
C ARG A 607 14.82 18.97 20.75
N ALA A 608 13.68 19.67 20.68
CA ALA A 608 13.07 20.08 19.42
C ALA A 608 13.99 20.90 18.50
N ASP A 609 14.91 21.70 19.07
CA ASP A 609 15.86 22.53 18.33
C ASP A 609 17.22 21.84 18.08
N SER A 610 17.40 20.61 18.54
CA SER A 610 18.63 19.85 18.33
C SER A 610 18.63 19.21 16.94
N ALA A 611 19.53 19.67 16.06
CA ALA A 611 19.76 18.97 14.81
C ALA A 611 20.48 17.64 15.09
N GLY A 612 19.96 16.54 14.55
CA GLY A 612 20.72 15.29 14.48
C GLY A 612 22.03 15.51 13.73
N SER A 613 23.08 14.79 14.12
CA SER A 613 24.35 14.89 13.40
C SER A 613 24.21 14.31 11.98
N THR A 614 24.99 14.83 11.03
CA THR A 614 24.98 14.38 9.63
C THR A 614 26.22 13.55 9.32
N GLY A 615 26.16 12.73 8.26
CA GLY A 615 27.25 11.88 7.82
C GLY A 615 27.19 10.44 8.34
N PHE A 616 28.17 9.65 7.91
CA PHE A 616 28.32 8.24 8.29
C PHE A 616 28.55 8.13 9.80
N ARG A 617 27.79 7.26 10.47
CA ARG A 617 27.90 7.03 11.91
C ARG A 617 27.46 5.63 12.28
N ILE A 618 28.03 5.10 13.37
CA ILE A 618 27.56 3.90 14.04
C ILE A 618 27.03 4.24 15.44
N LEU A 619 25.85 3.75 15.78
CA LEU A 619 25.26 3.93 17.10
C LEU A 619 24.63 2.63 17.59
N PRO A 620 24.63 2.32 18.89
CA PRO A 620 23.83 1.23 19.43
C PRO A 620 22.36 1.41 19.05
N TYR A 621 21.70 0.35 18.58
CA TYR A 621 20.28 0.43 18.26
C TYR A 621 19.47 0.62 19.56
N PRO A 622 18.58 1.63 19.66
CA PRO A 622 17.91 1.93 20.92
C PRO A 622 16.93 0.87 21.44
N GLY A 623 16.43 -0.02 20.57
CA GLY A 623 15.27 -0.87 20.90
C GLY A 623 13.95 -0.07 20.85
N GLY A 624 12.85 -0.63 21.37
CA GLY A 624 11.52 0.01 21.39
C GLY A 624 10.80 0.08 20.04
N ARG A 625 11.50 0.48 18.97
CA ARG A 625 11.07 0.30 17.57
C ARG A 625 11.39 -1.12 17.13
N HIS A 626 10.50 -1.77 16.37
CA HIS A 626 10.82 -3.07 15.77
C HIS A 626 11.77 -2.87 14.55
N PRO A 627 12.88 -3.60 14.42
CA PRO A 627 13.85 -3.38 13.35
C PRO A 627 13.36 -3.89 11.98
N ARG A 628 12.36 -4.78 11.95
CA ARG A 628 11.69 -5.28 10.73
C ARG A 628 10.35 -4.60 10.45
N ILE A 629 9.95 -4.60 9.18
CA ILE A 629 8.60 -4.30 8.67
C ILE A 629 8.09 -5.57 7.96
N GLY A 630 6.78 -5.80 7.96
CA GLY A 630 6.20 -7.06 7.50
C GLY A 630 6.26 -8.13 8.58
N PHE A 631 6.68 -9.35 8.23
CA PHE A 631 6.87 -10.52 9.10
C PHE A 631 7.49 -10.19 10.48
N LEU A 632 6.65 -10.13 11.53
CA LEU A 632 7.09 -9.85 12.89
C LEU A 632 7.32 -11.13 13.72
N ASP A 633 6.58 -12.19 13.46
CA ASP A 633 6.73 -13.53 14.08
C ASP A 633 8.10 -14.15 13.84
N GLY A 634 8.80 -13.75 12.78
CA GLY A 634 10.19 -14.14 12.55
C GLY A 634 11.22 -13.54 13.52
N ALA A 635 10.84 -12.58 14.36
CA ALA A 635 11.71 -11.94 15.35
C ALA A 635 10.90 -11.33 16.51
N ILE A 636 10.30 -12.17 17.36
CA ILE A 636 9.55 -11.70 18.53
C ILE A 636 10.55 -11.18 19.57
N ARG A 637 10.23 -10.07 20.24
CA ARG A 637 11.09 -9.45 21.29
C ARG A 637 12.58 -9.33 20.88
N PRO A 638 12.91 -8.54 19.83
CA PRO A 638 14.28 -8.40 19.36
C PRO A 638 15.20 -7.81 20.45
N GLN A 639 16.34 -8.45 20.68
CA GLN A 639 17.37 -8.01 21.64
C GLN A 639 18.18 -6.86 21.05
N ARG A 640 18.29 -5.74 21.77
CA ARG A 640 19.00 -4.54 21.27
C ARG A 640 20.52 -4.66 21.39
N GLU A 641 20.99 -5.48 22.30
CA GLU A 641 22.41 -5.69 22.60
C GLU A 641 23.18 -6.50 21.54
N THR A 642 22.55 -6.85 20.42
CA THR A 642 23.22 -7.38 19.23
C THR A 642 23.06 -6.47 18.02
N LYS A 643 22.34 -5.35 18.18
CA LYS A 643 21.90 -4.51 17.08
C LYS A 643 22.62 -3.17 17.08
N VAL A 644 23.17 -2.83 15.92
CA VAL A 644 23.84 -1.56 15.67
C VAL A 644 23.11 -0.84 14.55
N SER A 645 22.84 0.45 14.74
CA SER A 645 22.39 1.33 13.69
C SER A 645 23.58 1.87 12.93
N VAL A 646 23.56 1.73 11.61
CA VAL A 646 24.56 2.33 10.73
C VAL A 646 23.85 3.36 9.83
N PHE A 647 24.22 4.62 10.00
CA PHE A 647 23.68 5.73 9.25
C PHE A 647 24.48 5.93 7.97
N PRO A 648 23.83 5.96 6.79
CA PRO A 648 24.52 6.24 5.54
C PRO A 648 25.02 7.69 5.51
N PRO A 649 26.03 8.00 4.67
CA PRO A 649 26.52 9.37 4.50
C PRO A 649 25.55 10.29 3.74
N TRP A 650 24.38 9.77 3.32
CA TRP A 650 23.39 10.53 2.56
C TRP A 650 22.49 11.37 3.48
N ASP A 651 22.26 12.62 3.08
CA ASP A 651 21.24 13.47 3.73
C ASP A 651 19.88 12.77 3.71
N GLU A 652 19.23 12.73 4.88
CA GLU A 652 17.94 12.07 5.08
C GLU A 652 17.93 10.61 4.59
N GLY A 653 19.07 9.90 4.67
CA GLY A 653 19.20 8.51 4.23
C GLY A 653 18.58 7.48 5.19
N GLY A 654 18.20 7.91 6.40
CA GLY A 654 17.71 7.02 7.45
C GLY A 654 18.86 6.23 8.11
N TYR A 655 18.67 4.95 8.36
CA TYR A 655 19.68 4.05 8.92
C TYR A 655 19.35 2.57 8.63
N VAL A 656 20.36 1.71 8.58
CA VAL A 656 20.12 0.25 8.64
C VAL A 656 20.36 -0.26 10.05
N VAL A 657 19.70 -1.37 10.41
CA VAL A 657 19.98 -2.08 11.66
C VAL A 657 20.72 -3.37 11.32
N VAL A 658 21.95 -3.51 11.79
CA VAL A 658 22.76 -4.72 11.62
C VAL A 658 22.66 -5.55 12.89
N ASP A 659 22.29 -6.82 12.75
CA ASP A 659 22.24 -7.80 13.84
C ASP A 659 23.50 -8.68 13.83
N VAL A 660 24.41 -8.41 14.77
CA VAL A 660 25.81 -8.88 14.76
C VAL A 660 26.10 -9.61 16.09
N PRO A 661 25.85 -10.94 16.19
CA PRO A 661 25.11 -11.79 15.22
C PRO A 661 23.61 -11.92 15.55
N GLU A 662 22.80 -12.25 14.54
CA GLU A 662 21.39 -12.66 14.72
C GLU A 662 21.28 -14.07 15.31
N ALA A 663 22.06 -15.02 14.77
CA ALA A 663 22.01 -16.42 15.22
C ALA A 663 23.39 -17.09 15.13
N VAL A 664 23.65 -18.04 16.03
CA VAL A 664 24.85 -18.90 16.02
C VAL A 664 24.44 -20.35 16.17
N PHE A 665 24.88 -21.19 15.24
CA PHE A 665 24.65 -22.64 15.23
C PHE A 665 25.97 -23.37 15.52
N SER A 666 25.89 -24.52 16.17
CA SER A 666 27.01 -25.46 16.34
C SER A 666 26.51 -26.89 16.20
N ASN A 667 27.41 -27.87 16.38
CA ASN A 667 27.04 -29.29 16.55
C ASN A 667 26.15 -29.56 17.76
N LEU A 668 25.99 -28.60 18.68
CA LEU A 668 25.03 -28.70 19.78
C LEU A 668 23.61 -28.31 19.37
N GLY A 669 23.45 -27.59 18.25
CA GLY A 669 22.17 -27.02 17.80
C GLY A 669 22.21 -25.50 17.68
N LEU A 670 21.05 -24.85 17.74
CA LEU A 670 20.93 -23.39 17.78
C LEU A 670 21.45 -22.89 19.14
N THR A 671 22.68 -22.38 19.13
CA THR A 671 23.46 -22.02 20.33
C THR A 671 23.14 -20.60 20.81
N TYR A 672 22.72 -19.71 19.91
CA TYR A 672 22.28 -18.36 20.25
C TYR A 672 21.30 -17.82 19.20
N LEU A 673 20.32 -17.03 19.65
CA LEU A 673 19.36 -16.29 18.82
C LEU A 673 19.09 -14.92 19.46
N ALA A 674 19.13 -13.86 18.65
CA ALA A 674 18.99 -12.46 19.09
C ALA A 674 17.53 -11.96 19.17
N HIS A 675 16.59 -12.89 19.15
CA HIS A 675 15.15 -12.70 19.29
C HIS A 675 14.53 -14.03 19.73
N GLU A 676 13.24 -14.01 19.99
CA GLU A 676 12.47 -15.16 20.38
C GLU A 676 11.60 -15.58 19.21
N HIS A 677 11.77 -16.80 18.72
CA HIS A 677 10.95 -17.35 17.66
C HIS A 677 11.20 -18.86 17.59
N ILE A 678 12.49 -19.24 17.64
CA ILE A 678 12.94 -20.63 17.67
C ILE A 678 13.68 -20.86 19.00
N PRO A 679 13.31 -21.89 19.79
CA PRO A 679 14.03 -22.23 21.00
C PRO A 679 15.52 -22.50 20.73
N THR A 680 16.38 -21.89 21.55
CA THR A 680 17.80 -22.27 21.60
C THR A 680 17.98 -23.48 22.51
N ILE A 681 19.15 -24.12 22.45
CA ILE A 681 19.51 -25.21 23.37
C ILE A 681 19.44 -24.81 24.85
N TRP A 682 19.54 -23.50 25.16
CA TRP A 682 19.43 -22.97 26.52
C TRP A 682 17.97 -22.74 26.91
N THR A 683 17.18 -22.22 25.99
CA THR A 683 15.74 -22.01 26.18
C THR A 683 15.02 -23.35 26.41
N GLU A 684 15.41 -24.40 25.69
CA GLU A 684 14.90 -25.77 25.91
C GLU A 684 15.22 -26.32 27.31
N GLN A 685 16.26 -25.79 27.96
CA GLN A 685 16.64 -26.12 29.33
C GLN A 685 16.00 -25.17 30.38
N GLY A 686 15.17 -24.22 29.94
CA GLY A 686 14.59 -23.19 30.81
C GLY A 686 15.61 -22.17 31.33
N ILE A 687 16.71 -21.94 30.60
CA ILE A 687 17.74 -20.98 30.97
C ILE A 687 17.52 -19.66 30.22
N ASP A 688 17.20 -18.62 30.97
CA ASP A 688 17.14 -17.25 30.45
C ASP A 688 18.53 -16.60 30.43
N LEU A 689 18.89 -16.04 29.27
CA LEU A 689 20.15 -15.32 29.12
C LEU A 689 20.01 -13.89 29.66
N PRO A 690 21.03 -13.35 30.36
CA PRO A 690 20.99 -11.97 30.83
C PRO A 690 20.95 -10.99 29.66
N ARG A 691 20.23 -9.88 29.89
CA ARG A 691 20.21 -8.72 29.00
C ARG A 691 21.55 -7.98 29.12
N LEU A 692 22.09 -7.54 28.00
CA LEU A 692 23.37 -6.80 27.94
C LEU A 692 23.16 -5.38 27.38
N GLU A 693 24.24 -4.61 27.30
CA GLU A 693 24.30 -3.32 26.61
C GLU A 693 25.64 -3.19 25.88
N TRP A 694 25.64 -2.44 24.78
CA TRP A 694 26.87 -2.10 24.06
C TRP A 694 27.76 -1.20 24.92
N SER A 695 29.03 -1.58 25.04
CA SER A 695 30.08 -0.69 25.51
C SER A 695 30.60 0.14 24.33
N VAL A 696 30.95 1.40 24.58
CA VAL A 696 31.50 2.31 23.57
C VAL A 696 32.91 2.69 24.02
N ASP A 697 33.90 2.40 23.18
CA ASP A 697 35.30 2.78 23.37
C ASP A 697 35.79 3.47 22.09
N GLU A 698 36.09 4.76 22.19
CA GLU A 698 36.37 5.63 21.03
C GLU A 698 35.32 5.44 19.91
N ASP A 699 35.72 4.91 18.77
CA ASP A 699 34.86 4.66 17.60
C ASP A 699 34.41 3.19 17.49
N THR A 700 34.50 2.41 18.57
CA THR A 700 34.17 0.99 18.61
C THR A 700 33.05 0.66 19.58
N LEU A 701 32.02 -0.02 19.06
CA LEU A 701 30.99 -0.68 19.85
C LEU A 701 31.42 -2.12 20.15
N HIS A 702 31.38 -2.51 21.42
CA HIS A 702 31.74 -3.85 21.85
C HIS A 702 30.71 -4.46 22.82
N VAL A 703 30.42 -5.76 22.65
CA VAL A 703 29.62 -6.54 23.59
C VAL A 703 30.20 -7.95 23.71
N GLU A 704 30.25 -8.48 24.94
CA GLU A 704 30.68 -9.84 25.26
C GLU A 704 29.49 -10.63 25.83
N ARG A 705 29.09 -11.72 25.16
CA ARG A 705 28.04 -12.63 25.63
C ARG A 705 28.62 -13.96 26.07
N LYS A 706 28.49 -14.24 27.37
CA LYS A 706 28.82 -15.54 27.97
C LYS A 706 27.58 -16.43 27.97
N LEU A 707 27.68 -17.56 27.29
CA LEU A 707 26.65 -18.58 27.26
C LEU A 707 26.90 -19.64 28.34
N PRO A 708 25.84 -20.34 28.78
CA PRO A 708 26.02 -21.52 29.63
C PRO A 708 26.98 -22.53 28.98
N GLY A 709 27.71 -23.29 29.79
CA GLY A 709 28.71 -24.24 29.28
C GLY A 709 30.06 -23.62 28.84
N GLY A 710 30.23 -22.30 28.95
CA GLY A 710 31.53 -21.63 28.79
C GLY A 710 31.82 -21.09 27.39
N ILE A 711 30.87 -21.15 26.46
CA ILE A 711 31.02 -20.50 25.15
C ILE A 711 30.92 -18.98 25.34
N VAL A 712 31.85 -18.22 24.75
CA VAL A 712 31.83 -16.75 24.77
C VAL A 712 31.77 -16.24 23.33
N ILE A 713 30.85 -15.32 23.05
CA ILE A 713 30.72 -14.63 21.78
C ILE A 713 31.03 -13.15 22.01
N GLU A 714 31.98 -12.60 21.25
CA GLU A 714 32.30 -11.18 21.27
C GLU A 714 31.94 -10.56 19.92
N SER A 715 31.29 -9.40 19.95
CA SER A 715 31.00 -8.59 18.77
C SER A 715 31.69 -7.25 18.88
N HIS A 716 32.40 -6.85 17.82
CA HIS A 716 32.99 -5.52 17.69
C HIS A 716 32.49 -4.88 16.40
N VAL A 717 32.08 -3.61 16.48
CA VAL A 717 31.71 -2.79 15.31
C VAL A 717 32.43 -1.46 15.42
N THR A 718 33.28 -1.15 14.45
CA THR A 718 34.13 0.03 14.44
C THR A 718 33.86 0.85 13.20
N GLU A 719 33.78 2.17 13.34
CA GLU A 719 33.79 3.07 12.19
C GLU A 719 35.20 3.10 11.59
N GLN A 720 35.32 2.73 10.31
CA GLN A 720 36.58 2.76 9.59
C GLN A 720 36.37 3.32 8.19
N SER A 721 36.92 4.51 7.93
CA SER A 721 36.89 5.15 6.61
C SER A 721 35.49 5.32 6.01
N GLY A 722 34.48 5.66 6.83
CA GLY A 722 33.10 5.82 6.39
C GLY A 722 32.37 4.49 6.09
N ALA A 723 32.86 3.39 6.67
CA ALA A 723 32.25 2.08 6.64
C ALA A 723 32.18 1.49 8.05
N ALA A 724 31.28 0.52 8.27
CA ALA A 724 31.23 -0.22 9.52
C ALA A 724 32.04 -1.50 9.37
N ALA A 725 33.24 -1.53 9.95
CA ALA A 725 34.04 -2.74 10.08
C ALA A 725 33.50 -3.55 11.26
N MET A 726 33.28 -4.85 11.05
CA MET A 726 32.63 -5.74 12.01
C MET A 726 33.47 -6.97 12.25
N GLN A 727 33.54 -7.41 13.50
CA GLN A 727 34.26 -8.61 13.89
C GLN A 727 33.44 -9.42 14.88
N LEU A 728 33.40 -10.73 14.68
CA LEU A 728 32.85 -11.68 15.62
C LEU A 728 33.95 -12.63 16.09
N LYS A 729 34.03 -12.88 17.39
CA LYS A 729 34.88 -13.92 17.98
C LYS A 729 34.02 -14.93 18.72
N LEU A 730 34.45 -16.20 18.67
CA LEU A 730 33.88 -17.26 19.48
C LEU A 730 34.99 -17.99 20.23
N THR A 731 34.89 -17.99 21.56
CA THR A 731 35.78 -18.73 22.46
C THR A 731 35.06 -19.97 22.98
N ASN A 732 35.65 -21.15 22.76
CA ASN A 732 35.07 -22.42 23.21
C ASN A 732 35.54 -22.78 24.63
N GLY A 733 34.78 -22.43 25.65
CA GLY A 733 35.03 -22.89 27.02
C GLY A 733 34.43 -24.27 27.37
N THR A 734 33.85 -24.98 26.41
CA THR A 734 33.32 -26.34 26.62
C THR A 734 34.45 -27.37 26.68
N LYS A 735 34.10 -28.63 27.01
CA LYS A 735 35.08 -29.74 27.04
C LYS A 735 35.33 -30.39 25.68
N GLU A 736 34.44 -30.17 24.71
CA GLU A 736 34.45 -30.83 23.41
C GLU A 736 34.73 -29.83 22.29
N LYS A 737 35.17 -30.34 21.14
CA LYS A 737 35.36 -29.51 19.94
C LYS A 737 34.00 -29.06 19.41
N LEU A 738 33.85 -27.76 19.15
CA LEU A 738 32.68 -27.21 18.47
C LEU A 738 32.91 -27.22 16.96
N THR A 739 31.93 -27.72 16.22
CA THR A 739 32.00 -27.86 14.75
C THR A 739 30.75 -27.33 14.07
N GLY A 740 30.83 -27.03 12.78
CA GLY A 740 29.67 -26.55 12.01
C GLY A 740 29.16 -25.18 12.47
N LEU A 741 30.10 -24.31 12.89
CA LEU A 741 29.85 -23.02 13.54
C LEU A 741 29.35 -21.93 12.56
N ARG A 742 28.12 -22.11 12.08
CA ARG A 742 27.45 -21.17 11.16
C ARG A 742 26.88 -19.99 11.92
N VAL A 743 27.00 -18.81 11.34
CA VAL A 743 26.50 -17.56 11.93
C VAL A 743 25.56 -16.89 10.94
N GLN A 744 24.49 -16.29 11.44
CA GLN A 744 23.62 -15.42 10.65
C GLN A 744 23.86 -13.97 11.04
N VAL A 745 24.10 -13.11 10.05
CA VAL A 745 24.21 -11.65 10.22
C VAL A 745 23.18 -11.00 9.29
N CYS A 746 22.28 -10.23 9.87
CA CYS A 746 21.15 -9.63 9.17
C CYS A 746 21.31 -8.12 9.08
N VAL A 747 21.33 -7.57 7.87
CA VAL A 747 21.25 -6.12 7.65
C VAL A 747 19.80 -5.77 7.29
N MET A 748 19.06 -5.24 8.26
CA MET A 748 17.65 -4.86 8.13
C MET A 748 17.51 -3.43 7.59
N LEU A 749 16.71 -3.29 6.54
CA LEU A 749 16.63 -2.08 5.71
C LEU A 749 15.40 -1.22 5.98
N LYS A 750 14.54 -1.59 6.94
CA LYS A 750 13.34 -0.82 7.28
C LYS A 750 13.62 0.66 7.53
N GLY A 751 14.72 0.96 8.20
CA GLY A 751 15.10 2.32 8.54
C GLY A 751 15.77 3.09 7.40
N ALA A 752 16.13 2.44 6.30
CA ALA A 752 16.89 3.05 5.22
C ALA A 752 15.94 3.56 4.13
N ILE A 753 15.93 4.88 3.92
CA ILE A 753 14.99 5.53 3.00
C ILE A 753 15.29 5.10 1.56
N GLY A 754 14.27 4.57 0.87
CA GLY A 754 14.40 4.02 -0.48
C GLY A 754 14.76 2.53 -0.54
N PHE A 755 15.04 1.89 0.60
CA PHE A 755 15.40 0.46 0.72
C PHE A 755 14.39 -0.37 1.53
N ASN A 756 13.40 0.29 2.14
CA ASN A 756 12.38 -0.31 3.00
C ASN A 756 11.23 -1.02 2.24
N SER A 757 11.38 -1.27 0.94
CA SER A 757 10.37 -1.94 0.11
C SER A 757 10.25 -3.41 0.45
N GLN A 758 9.03 -3.90 0.73
CA GLN A 758 8.74 -5.32 0.91
C GLN A 758 8.70 -6.12 -0.42
N GLU A 759 9.07 -5.48 -1.53
CA GLU A 759 9.21 -6.08 -2.85
C GLU A 759 10.68 -6.16 -3.24
N LYS A 760 10.99 -7.05 -4.19
CA LYS A 760 12.37 -7.27 -4.60
C LYS A 760 12.93 -6.01 -5.27
N LEU A 761 13.94 -5.41 -4.64
CA LEU A 761 14.74 -4.34 -5.22
C LEU A 761 15.85 -4.92 -6.11
N PRO A 762 16.38 -4.12 -7.07
CA PRO A 762 17.58 -4.50 -7.80
C PRO A 762 18.72 -4.83 -6.84
N SER A 763 19.37 -5.99 -7.03
CA SER A 763 20.38 -6.51 -6.10
C SER A 763 21.45 -7.30 -6.83
N VAL A 764 22.67 -7.29 -6.30
CA VAL A 764 23.79 -8.14 -6.73
C VAL A 764 24.10 -9.14 -5.62
N THR A 765 24.32 -10.40 -5.98
CA THR A 765 24.71 -11.47 -5.05
C THR A 765 25.94 -12.15 -5.63
N ALA A 766 27.10 -11.84 -5.06
CA ALA A 766 28.41 -12.29 -5.53
C ALA A 766 29.27 -12.62 -4.29
N PRO A 767 29.21 -13.86 -3.76
CA PRO A 767 29.88 -14.21 -2.50
C PRO A 767 31.34 -13.73 -2.47
N PRO A 768 31.78 -13.06 -1.38
CA PRO A 768 31.08 -12.88 -0.10
C PRO A 768 30.09 -11.70 -0.07
N PHE A 769 29.96 -10.93 -1.14
CA PHE A 769 29.15 -9.72 -1.20
C PHE A 769 27.68 -9.98 -1.49
N VAL A 770 26.84 -9.20 -0.83
CA VAL A 770 25.48 -8.91 -1.26
C VAL A 770 25.30 -7.39 -1.27
N ALA A 771 24.70 -6.88 -2.34
CA ALA A 771 24.40 -5.47 -2.51
C ALA A 771 22.96 -5.27 -2.97
N VAL A 772 22.30 -4.22 -2.47
CA VAL A 772 20.94 -3.83 -2.89
C VAL A 772 20.94 -2.37 -3.28
N ARG A 773 20.19 -2.03 -4.34
CA ARG A 773 20.01 -0.65 -4.82
C ARG A 773 18.66 -0.10 -4.36
N ALA A 774 18.62 1.18 -4.03
CA ALA A 774 17.37 1.88 -3.76
C ALA A 774 16.43 1.90 -4.99
N ALA A 775 15.12 1.97 -4.75
CA ALA A 775 14.11 1.85 -5.80
C ALA A 775 14.19 2.92 -6.91
N ASN A 776 14.64 4.14 -6.58
CA ASN A 776 14.63 5.30 -7.49
C ASN A 776 15.93 6.12 -7.44
N SER A 777 17.07 5.47 -7.18
CA SER A 777 18.38 6.13 -7.22
C SER A 777 19.49 5.13 -7.54
N ASN A 778 20.71 5.64 -7.70
CA ASN A 778 21.94 4.87 -7.87
C ASN A 778 22.66 4.62 -6.53
N ARG A 779 21.93 4.68 -5.41
CA ARG A 779 22.45 4.40 -4.06
C ARG A 779 22.38 2.91 -3.75
N TRP A 780 23.45 2.39 -3.17
CA TRP A 780 23.65 0.98 -2.85
C TRP A 780 24.05 0.79 -1.39
N ILE A 781 23.57 -0.30 -0.80
CA ILE A 781 24.00 -0.82 0.50
C ILE A 781 24.65 -2.16 0.24
N ILE A 782 25.89 -2.33 0.71
CA ILE A 782 26.75 -3.49 0.44
C ILE A 782 27.18 -4.10 1.76
N THR A 783 27.10 -5.41 1.91
CA THR A 783 27.71 -6.12 3.06
C THR A 783 28.41 -7.39 2.62
N ALA A 784 29.47 -7.76 3.35
CA ALA A 784 30.22 -8.98 3.18
C ALA A 784 30.78 -9.46 4.51
N TRP A 785 30.97 -10.77 4.62
CA TRP A 785 31.67 -11.41 5.73
C TRP A 785 32.61 -12.50 5.20
N GLN A 786 33.76 -12.67 5.86
CA GLN A 786 34.73 -13.71 5.57
C GLN A 786 35.23 -14.41 6.84
N PRO A 787 35.40 -15.76 6.80
CA PRO A 787 34.96 -16.67 5.73
C PRO A 787 33.43 -16.68 5.55
N ASN A 788 32.98 -16.71 4.29
CA ASN A 788 31.55 -16.66 3.96
C ASN A 788 30.94 -18.07 3.89
N HIS A 789 29.75 -18.23 4.45
CA HIS A 789 28.92 -19.42 4.28
C HIS A 789 27.97 -19.27 3.08
N ARG A 790 27.23 -18.16 3.05
CA ARG A 790 26.23 -17.87 2.01
C ARG A 790 25.88 -16.39 1.96
N VAL A 791 25.24 -15.99 0.87
CA VAL A 791 24.66 -14.65 0.65
C VAL A 791 23.23 -14.77 0.12
N TRP A 792 22.32 -13.92 0.59
CA TRP A 792 20.91 -13.92 0.15
C TRP A 792 20.17 -12.63 0.53
N THR A 793 18.96 -12.45 -0.01
CA THR A 793 18.05 -11.32 0.29
C THR A 793 16.67 -11.84 0.65
N ASN A 794 15.92 -11.09 1.47
CA ASN A 794 14.56 -11.46 1.90
C ASN A 794 13.55 -10.33 1.68
N PRO A 795 13.11 -10.04 0.45
CA PRO A 795 12.29 -8.85 0.20
C PRO A 795 11.04 -8.66 1.08
N PRO A 796 10.23 -9.69 1.41
CA PRO A 796 9.08 -9.52 2.31
C PRO A 796 9.44 -8.95 3.70
N VAL A 797 10.71 -9.09 4.09
CA VAL A 797 11.32 -8.55 5.31
C VAL A 797 12.60 -7.83 4.90
N PRO A 798 12.53 -6.58 4.43
CA PRO A 798 13.60 -5.95 3.65
C PRO A 798 14.97 -6.06 4.34
N CYS A 799 15.76 -7.07 3.96
CA CYS A 799 17.06 -7.36 4.56
C CYS A 799 17.96 -8.10 3.57
N ILE A 800 19.27 -7.94 3.80
CA ILE A 800 20.34 -8.62 3.07
C ILE A 800 21.24 -9.35 4.06
N HIS A 801 21.79 -10.47 3.61
CA HIS A 801 22.59 -11.38 4.42
C HIS A 801 23.89 -11.75 3.71
N SER A 802 24.99 -11.58 4.41
CA SER A 802 26.26 -12.26 4.14
C SER A 802 26.62 -13.01 5.41
N ASP A 803 26.26 -14.29 5.45
CA ASP A 803 26.31 -15.12 6.66
C ASP A 803 27.72 -15.73 6.78
N PRO A 804 28.49 -15.48 7.85
CA PRO A 804 29.80 -16.09 8.03
C PRO A 804 29.74 -17.54 8.54
N ILE A 805 30.89 -18.22 8.44
CA ILE A 805 31.14 -19.49 9.13
C ILE A 805 32.46 -19.40 9.89
N PHE A 806 32.44 -19.67 11.19
CA PHE A 806 33.67 -19.83 11.94
C PHE A 806 34.36 -21.16 11.57
N PRO A 807 35.70 -21.20 11.58
CA PRO A 807 36.43 -22.46 11.67
C PRO A 807 35.97 -23.27 12.89
N ASP A 808 36.09 -24.60 12.83
CA ASP A 808 35.88 -25.43 14.02
C ASP A 808 36.78 -24.96 15.19
N CYS A 809 36.27 -25.01 16.41
CA CYS A 809 36.92 -24.43 17.59
C CYS A 809 37.19 -25.50 18.66
N ALA A 810 38.47 -25.79 18.95
CA ALA A 810 38.82 -26.74 20.01
C ALA A 810 38.63 -26.13 21.42
N PRO A 811 38.51 -26.93 22.48
CA PRO A 811 38.43 -26.44 23.86
C PRO A 811 39.55 -25.44 24.19
N GLY A 812 39.17 -24.31 24.80
CA GLY A 812 40.06 -23.21 25.18
C GLY A 812 40.53 -22.31 24.04
N GLN A 813 40.13 -22.56 22.78
CA GLN A 813 40.51 -21.73 21.63
C GLN A 813 39.50 -20.64 21.35
N THR A 814 39.96 -19.61 20.62
CA THR A 814 39.14 -18.54 20.05
C THR A 814 39.29 -18.55 18.54
N VAL A 815 38.17 -18.41 17.82
CA VAL A 815 38.10 -18.28 16.36
C VAL A 815 37.41 -16.96 16.01
N THR A 816 37.78 -16.38 14.87
CA THR A 816 37.35 -15.03 14.46
C THR A 816 36.84 -15.02 13.02
N VAL A 817 35.84 -14.21 12.74
CA VAL A 817 35.40 -13.82 11.39
C VAL A 817 35.24 -12.31 11.32
N ASN A 818 35.48 -11.74 10.14
CA ASN A 818 35.40 -10.29 9.90
C ASN A 818 34.39 -10.01 8.79
N GLY A 819 33.80 -8.83 8.81
CA GLY A 819 32.89 -8.37 7.78
C GLY A 819 32.75 -6.86 7.79
N GLY A 820 31.99 -6.35 6.84
CA GLY A 820 31.75 -4.92 6.75
C GLY A 820 30.42 -4.57 6.10
N LEU A 821 30.09 -3.28 6.25
CA LEU A 821 28.94 -2.64 5.64
C LEU A 821 29.37 -1.31 5.03
N TRP A 822 29.07 -1.13 3.74
CA TRP A 822 29.45 0.03 2.94
C TRP A 822 28.23 0.64 2.25
N PHE A 823 28.36 1.93 1.96
CA PHE A 823 27.40 2.70 1.17
C PHE A 823 28.09 3.22 -0.08
N TYR A 824 27.44 3.05 -1.22
CA TYR A 824 27.97 3.46 -2.53
C TYR A 824 26.92 4.24 -3.31
N GLU A 825 27.31 5.28 -4.03
CA GLU A 825 26.44 6.02 -4.95
C GLU A 825 27.10 6.06 -6.33
N GLY A 826 26.50 5.34 -7.29
CA GLY A 826 27.04 5.21 -8.64
C GLY A 826 26.42 4.06 -9.43
N ASP A 827 26.71 4.02 -10.73
CA ASP A 827 26.13 3.06 -11.66
C ASP A 827 27.00 1.80 -11.86
N ASP A 828 28.29 1.87 -11.53
CA ASP A 828 29.24 0.77 -11.69
C ASP A 828 29.49 0.04 -10.37
N ILE A 829 28.48 -0.71 -9.95
CA ILE A 829 28.53 -1.52 -8.73
C ILE A 829 29.64 -2.59 -8.80
N GLN A 830 29.98 -3.10 -10.00
CA GLN A 830 30.97 -4.16 -10.10
C GLN A 830 32.38 -3.66 -9.74
N SER A 831 32.77 -2.50 -10.27
CA SER A 831 34.06 -1.88 -9.91
C SER A 831 34.17 -1.59 -8.41
N GLU A 832 33.06 -1.23 -7.76
CA GLU A 832 33.05 -1.01 -6.32
C GLU A 832 33.20 -2.32 -5.54
N LEU A 833 32.55 -3.41 -5.95
CA LEU A 833 32.75 -4.72 -5.34
C LEU A 833 34.21 -5.22 -5.51
N ASP A 834 34.82 -4.99 -6.67
CA ASP A 834 36.20 -5.35 -6.92
C ASP A 834 37.16 -4.53 -6.04
N ARG A 835 36.88 -3.24 -5.81
CA ARG A 835 37.64 -2.38 -4.88
C ARG A 835 37.56 -2.88 -3.44
N LEU A 836 36.43 -3.45 -3.03
CA LEU A 836 36.18 -3.96 -1.69
C LEU A 836 36.71 -5.39 -1.45
N ALA A 837 37.14 -6.10 -2.50
CA ALA A 837 37.53 -7.52 -2.40
C ALA A 837 38.63 -7.80 -1.36
N ASP A 838 39.54 -6.84 -1.15
CA ASP A 838 40.64 -6.92 -0.18
C ASP A 838 40.31 -6.33 1.20
N GLN A 839 39.07 -5.89 1.43
CA GLN A 839 38.62 -5.24 2.68
C GLN A 839 37.45 -5.99 3.36
N PRO A 840 37.62 -7.23 3.85
CA PRO A 840 36.54 -7.92 4.56
C PRO A 840 36.30 -7.36 5.96
#